data_AF-A0A9E4NJL1-F1
#
_entry.id   AF-A0A9E4NJL1-F1
#
_cell.length_a   1.000
_cell.length_b   1.000
_cell.length_c   1.000
_cell.angle_alpha   90.00
_cell.angle_beta   90.00
_cell.angle_gamma   90.00
#
_symmetry.space_group_name_H-M   'P 1'
#
loop_
_entity.id
_entity.type
_entity.pdbx_description
1 polymer ?
#
loop_
_entity_poly.entity_id
_entity_poly.type
_entity_poly.pdbx_seq_one_letter_code
_entity_poly.pdbx_strand_id
1 'polypeptide(L)'
;MDGDGVETVGLSSNIHFDHAGDSFREATGFAASDDGLLVWDRNGDGSINNGRELFGNATTLSDGTQAENGFQAMTELDSNSDGIVDINDELFGELRVFRDLDQDGATDEGELFALNEAGVESISLDYTNESFIDEFGNEHRQVGSYTHTNGETRTMTDVWFDRNLSDTIEETIPVTADIAALPDARGFGLNHSLHQAMARDGSGELQQLVTAFVNAGSREERQALMEPIIYAWTNQEGDYRPHFQSPIDARKIGALEAFYGYPVDDPRGSGQQYARLYEGIFSQLVDTVFYQLTARTHLSPFFSKITWSEDAATGNWLGDFSNVVGDLFSYAEANAASAQDIMVDFAQAIRGVNVYEPVNVDRLRNAVDQYIQTHDMTVYSDQTVGLVVAATMNATHEGDSINGTIGDNHLFGLGGDDMLTAQAGNDVLDGGAGNDQLMGGAGDDQYRFGVGYGHDRIRNQDSGEGRFDVVRMLGGLTANDITVSRQSDDLVIAINAADDVLRVESHFDQEGASQSYIDAILFDDGSQLDVGPAQFDQINVASQVITEGDDQLHGTSLGESINGLSGDDSIYGKDGQDWIYGDAGNDQIFGDEGSDVVKGGSGNDLLDGGQGDDYLNGESGHDELKGGFGNDVLRGSLGDDILIGGQGSDRYFYGLGDGLDLIDNQGSIDDIDNIILKDGILSENVIIRRSDNDLMIILDEGLDEIRVQNYYRNSTSRIDNLIFTDPSSTDPSWDSAALESLANQPTENNDELHGDDNSNSLDGLAGDDLLVGHRGDDTLQGSGGDDTLQGDDGDDQLFGGEGSDNLQGGRGNDRLQGGSGDDELSGGSGSDTYVISADGSHDVINDYDNRNSDIDRILFDTGITPSNVNYRRTTTDLVIDITIDGIQTSVTIDNGFTNSRNLIDSLEFEDGTVISIDEVMTQAANWTGTDEAETANGYEGDDMLDGAGGNDRLYGRAGDDTVSGGVGDDYVYGEAGNDTLTGGDGRDRLYGGAGTDSLSGEAGNDYLYGGDGNDTLRGGTGT
;
A
#
# COMPACT_ATOMS: atom_id res chain seq x y z
N MET A 1 -20.40 56.45 33.41
CA MET A 1 -20.39 57.49 34.47
C MET A 1 -21.42 58.57 34.19
N ASP A 2 -21.77 58.80 32.94
CA ASP A 2 -22.83 59.64 32.40
C ASP A 2 -24.22 58.97 32.37
N GLY A 3 -24.29 57.63 32.37
CA GLY A 3 -25.47 56.84 32.72
C GLY A 3 -26.11 56.04 31.57
N ASP A 4 -25.39 55.77 30.49
CA ASP A 4 -25.83 54.92 29.37
C ASP A 4 -25.14 53.56 29.29
N GLY A 5 -24.07 53.34 30.05
CA GLY A 5 -23.40 52.04 30.15
C GLY A 5 -22.03 52.15 30.81
N VAL A 6 -21.24 51.09 30.68
CA VAL A 6 -19.78 51.15 30.81
C VAL A 6 -19.22 50.90 29.41
N GLU A 7 -18.45 51.83 28.89
CA GLU A 7 -17.83 51.83 27.57
C GLU A 7 -16.30 51.73 27.67
N THR A 8 -15.68 51.13 26.66
CA THR A 8 -14.23 50.87 26.61
C THR A 8 -13.64 51.28 25.26
N VAL A 9 -12.31 51.27 25.18
CA VAL A 9 -11.54 51.37 23.93
C VAL A 9 -10.60 50.16 23.80
N GLY A 10 -10.19 49.83 22.57
CA GLY A 10 -9.32 48.67 22.28
C GLY A 10 -7.88 49.03 21.92
N LEU A 11 -7.10 48.01 21.54
CA LEU A 11 -5.66 48.10 21.23
C LEU A 11 -5.28 49.17 20.19
N SER A 12 -6.20 49.55 19.29
CA SER A 12 -5.97 50.60 18.29
C SER A 12 -5.73 52.00 18.91
N SER A 13 -6.09 52.20 20.17
CA SER A 13 -5.86 53.44 20.90
C SER A 13 -4.41 53.61 21.37
N ASN A 14 -3.57 52.56 21.27
CA ASN A 14 -2.14 52.59 21.61
C ASN A 14 -1.85 52.96 23.08
N ILE A 15 -2.80 52.67 23.97
CA ILE A 15 -2.67 52.85 25.43
C ILE A 15 -1.75 51.76 25.97
N HIS A 16 -0.83 52.12 26.86
CA HIS A 16 0.08 51.18 27.50
C HIS A 16 -0.03 51.31 29.02
N PHE A 17 -0.57 50.28 29.67
CA PHE A 17 -0.78 50.26 31.12
C PHE A 17 -0.28 48.94 31.71
N ASP A 18 0.34 49.00 32.90
CA ASP A 18 0.84 47.81 33.59
C ASP A 18 -0.29 47.20 34.44
N HIS A 19 -1.12 46.35 33.82
CA HIS A 19 -2.24 45.73 34.52
C HIS A 19 -1.80 44.71 35.58
N ALA A 20 -0.58 44.16 35.50
CA ALA A 20 -0.08 43.13 36.40
C ALA A 20 0.75 43.68 37.59
N GLY A 21 1.25 44.92 37.47
CA GLY A 21 2.22 45.51 38.38
C GLY A 21 3.59 44.84 38.30
N ASP A 22 4.04 44.46 37.11
CA ASP A 22 5.31 43.76 36.85
C ASP A 22 6.35 44.58 36.07
N SER A 23 6.13 45.89 35.92
CA SER A 23 6.99 46.84 35.19
C SER A 23 6.99 46.69 33.66
N PHE A 24 6.11 45.87 33.09
CA PHE A 24 5.79 45.90 31.65
C PHE A 24 4.48 46.62 31.43
N ARG A 25 4.50 47.69 30.63
CA ARG A 25 3.26 48.32 30.17
C ARG A 25 2.93 47.74 28.80
N GLU A 26 1.93 46.87 28.74
CA GLU A 26 1.51 46.25 27.49
C GLU A 26 0.48 47.14 26.78
N ALA A 27 0.51 47.13 25.45
CA ALA A 27 -0.56 47.73 24.67
C ALA A 27 -1.89 47.07 25.06
N THR A 28 -2.89 47.87 25.44
CA THR A 28 -4.09 47.38 26.13
C THR A 28 -5.35 48.15 25.76
N GLY A 29 -6.50 47.53 25.94
CA GLY A 29 -7.78 48.24 26.04
C GLY A 29 -7.88 49.05 27.34
N PHE A 30 -8.81 50.01 27.39
CA PHE A 30 -8.99 50.86 28.58
C PHE A 30 -10.43 51.38 28.71
N ALA A 31 -10.76 52.02 29.83
CA ALA A 31 -12.06 52.69 29.98
C ALA A 31 -12.18 53.86 29.00
N ALA A 32 -13.37 54.08 28.42
CA ALA A 32 -13.61 55.23 27.58
C ALA A 32 -13.59 56.55 28.40
N SER A 33 -13.32 57.67 27.73
CA SER A 33 -13.07 58.99 28.36
C SER A 33 -14.26 59.55 29.18
N ASP A 34 -15.47 59.14 28.83
CA ASP A 34 -16.75 59.46 29.49
C ASP A 34 -17.01 58.59 30.72
N ASP A 35 -16.33 57.45 30.82
CA ASP A 35 -16.32 56.55 31.97
C ASP A 35 -15.10 56.77 32.89
N GLY A 36 -14.96 55.91 33.90
CA GLY A 36 -13.84 55.97 34.82
C GLY A 36 -13.63 54.66 35.58
N LEU A 37 -12.36 54.39 35.92
CA LEU A 37 -11.95 53.27 36.74
C LEU A 37 -12.06 53.62 38.22
N LEU A 38 -12.59 52.71 39.03
CA LEU A 38 -12.51 52.83 40.48
C LEU A 38 -11.10 52.44 40.94
N VAL A 39 -10.45 53.30 41.72
CA VAL A 39 -9.04 53.14 42.07
C VAL A 39 -8.77 53.51 43.53
N TRP A 40 -7.66 52.98 44.05
CA TRP A 40 -7.11 53.32 45.35
C TRP A 40 -5.59 53.43 45.25
N ASP A 41 -5.07 54.66 45.42
CA ASP A 41 -3.65 54.91 45.56
C ASP A 41 -3.15 54.31 46.90
N ARG A 42 -2.61 53.10 46.81
CA ARG A 42 -2.15 52.32 47.98
C ARG A 42 -0.75 52.73 48.43
N ASN A 43 0.06 53.29 47.52
CA ASN A 43 1.46 53.62 47.78
C ASN A 43 1.63 55.09 48.22
N GLY A 44 0.61 55.92 48.01
CA GLY A 44 0.54 57.34 48.39
C GLY A 44 1.37 58.26 47.50
N ASP A 45 1.70 57.86 46.27
CA ASP A 45 2.51 58.63 45.33
C ASP A 45 1.71 59.64 44.49
N GLY A 46 0.37 59.57 44.55
CA GLY A 46 -0.54 60.49 43.88
C GLY A 46 -0.81 60.16 42.41
N SER A 47 -0.36 59.00 41.92
CA SER A 47 -0.58 58.51 40.56
C SER A 47 -1.13 57.08 40.58
N ILE A 48 -1.91 56.71 39.56
CA ILE A 48 -2.34 55.33 39.33
C ILE A 48 -1.57 54.82 38.12
N ASN A 49 -0.57 53.99 38.36
CA ASN A 49 0.38 53.58 37.31
C ASN A 49 0.44 52.07 37.10
N ASN A 50 -0.24 51.29 37.92
CA ASN A 50 -0.31 49.84 37.76
C ASN A 50 -1.60 49.23 38.34
N GLY A 51 -1.88 47.99 37.96
CA GLY A 51 -3.10 47.26 38.32
C GLY A 51 -3.27 46.93 39.80
N ARG A 52 -2.24 47.09 40.65
CA ARG A 52 -2.38 46.89 42.12
C ARG A 52 -3.15 48.02 42.79
N GLU A 53 -3.32 49.14 42.10
CA GLU A 53 -4.06 50.33 42.51
C GLU A 53 -5.47 50.37 41.91
N LEU A 54 -5.79 49.40 41.04
CA LEU A 54 -7.13 49.14 40.52
C LEU A 54 -7.85 48.08 41.37
N PHE A 55 -9.19 48.09 41.32
CA PHE A 55 -10.02 47.01 41.87
C PHE A 55 -10.25 45.93 40.81
N GLY A 56 -9.84 44.71 41.09
CA GLY A 56 -9.95 43.57 40.17
C GLY A 56 -9.30 42.31 40.74
N ASN A 57 -9.08 41.31 39.91
CA ASN A 57 -8.44 40.05 40.32
C ASN A 57 -6.94 40.19 40.67
N ALA A 58 -6.31 41.31 40.32
CA ALA A 58 -4.95 41.65 40.75
C ALA A 58 -4.90 42.23 42.18
N THR A 59 -6.05 42.59 42.77
CA THR A 59 -6.11 43.19 44.10
C THR A 59 -5.78 42.17 45.19
N THR A 60 -4.81 42.49 46.05
CA THR A 60 -4.49 41.69 47.23
C THR A 60 -5.39 42.07 48.42
N LEU A 61 -6.05 41.06 49.00
CA LEU A 61 -6.88 41.13 50.20
C LEU A 61 -6.02 41.10 51.48
N SER A 62 -6.62 41.46 52.62
CA SER A 62 -5.94 41.55 53.93
C SER A 62 -5.32 40.24 54.43
N ASP A 63 -5.79 39.08 53.94
CA ASP A 63 -5.25 37.76 54.25
C ASP A 63 -4.07 37.34 53.34
N GLY A 64 -3.71 38.19 52.37
CA GLY A 64 -2.63 37.98 51.42
C GLY A 64 -3.03 37.22 50.16
N THR A 65 -4.31 36.83 50.00
CA THR A 65 -4.83 36.22 48.77
C THR A 65 -5.23 37.29 47.74
N GLN A 66 -5.28 36.93 46.46
CA GLN A 66 -5.85 37.78 45.41
C GLN A 66 -7.37 37.65 45.40
N ALA A 67 -8.07 38.76 45.17
CA ALA A 67 -9.52 38.75 44.98
C ALA A 67 -9.89 37.96 43.71
N GLU A 68 -11.04 37.29 43.70
CA GLU A 68 -11.55 36.60 42.51
C GLU A 68 -12.10 37.59 41.46
N ASN A 69 -12.56 38.77 41.90
CA ASN A 69 -13.10 39.85 41.06
C ASN A 69 -13.08 41.20 41.82
N GLY A 70 -13.33 42.29 41.11
CA GLY A 70 -13.31 43.66 41.63
C GLY A 70 -14.35 43.95 42.73
N PHE A 71 -15.50 43.28 42.74
CA PHE A 71 -16.50 43.46 43.82
C PHE A 71 -16.09 42.78 45.12
N GLN A 72 -15.49 41.59 45.03
CA GLN A 72 -14.88 40.94 46.19
C GLN A 72 -13.73 41.79 46.75
N ALA A 73 -12.92 42.39 45.87
CA ALA A 73 -11.83 43.29 46.26
C ALA A 73 -12.32 44.50 47.10
N MET A 74 -13.59 44.89 46.96
CA MET A 74 -14.20 45.98 47.71
C MET A 74 -14.87 45.53 49.03
N THR A 75 -15.04 44.23 49.28
CA THR A 75 -15.77 43.75 50.47
C THR A 75 -15.09 44.13 51.79
N GLU A 76 -13.76 44.29 51.79
CA GLU A 76 -13.00 44.74 52.97
C GLU A 76 -13.17 46.25 53.26
N LEU A 77 -13.79 47.00 52.35
CA LEU A 77 -14.03 48.43 52.50
C LEU A 77 -15.30 48.74 53.30
N ASP A 78 -16.25 47.80 53.37
CA ASP A 78 -17.48 47.90 54.17
C ASP A 78 -17.20 47.54 55.64
N SER A 79 -16.80 48.55 56.39
CA SER A 79 -16.40 48.45 57.80
C SER A 79 -17.56 48.20 58.74
N ASN A 80 -18.79 48.54 58.32
CA ASN A 80 -19.99 48.45 59.13
C ASN A 80 -20.83 47.18 58.80
N SER A 81 -20.50 46.50 57.71
CA SER A 81 -21.07 45.26 57.18
C SER A 81 -22.56 45.37 56.80
N ASP A 82 -22.98 46.50 56.21
CA ASP A 82 -24.34 46.70 55.71
C ASP A 82 -24.51 46.38 54.21
N GLY A 83 -23.44 45.98 53.52
CA GLY A 83 -23.42 45.55 52.13
C GLY A 83 -23.23 46.70 51.13
N ILE A 84 -22.98 47.91 51.59
CA ILE A 84 -22.65 49.07 50.74
C ILE A 84 -21.35 49.71 51.24
N VAL A 85 -20.58 50.29 50.33
CA VAL A 85 -19.42 51.12 50.67
C VAL A 85 -19.85 52.58 50.57
N ASP A 86 -19.96 53.27 51.70
CA ASP A 86 -20.43 54.66 51.77
C ASP A 86 -19.65 55.51 52.79
N ILE A 87 -20.10 56.76 53.03
CA ILE A 87 -19.42 57.69 53.94
C ILE A 87 -19.32 57.20 55.41
N ASN A 88 -20.10 56.18 55.79
CA ASN A 88 -20.03 55.56 57.10
C ASN A 88 -18.86 54.57 57.21
N ASP A 89 -18.14 54.31 56.12
CA ASP A 89 -16.96 53.44 56.07
C ASP A 89 -15.63 54.18 56.17
N GLU A 90 -14.68 53.60 56.91
CA GLU A 90 -13.40 54.23 57.24
C GLU A 90 -12.56 54.56 55.99
N LEU A 91 -12.61 53.72 54.96
CA LEU A 91 -11.78 53.83 53.75
C LEU A 91 -12.47 54.52 52.57
N PHE A 92 -13.76 54.87 52.66
CA PHE A 92 -14.50 55.49 51.56
C PHE A 92 -13.85 56.81 51.09
N GLY A 93 -13.26 57.57 52.02
CA GLY A 93 -12.56 58.82 51.72
C GLY A 93 -11.24 58.68 50.95
N GLU A 94 -10.66 57.47 50.88
CA GLU A 94 -9.40 57.20 50.18
C GLU A 94 -9.61 56.77 48.73
N LEU A 95 -10.82 56.34 48.38
CA LEU A 95 -11.17 55.90 47.03
C LEU A 95 -11.27 57.08 46.06
N ARG A 96 -10.90 56.83 44.81
CA ARG A 96 -10.98 57.81 43.71
C ARG A 96 -11.60 57.17 42.48
N VAL A 97 -12.02 58.01 41.53
CA VAL A 97 -12.31 57.59 40.15
C VAL A 97 -11.23 58.17 39.25
N PHE A 98 -10.54 57.31 38.51
CA PHE A 98 -9.58 57.70 37.47
C PHE A 98 -10.29 57.76 36.12
N ARG A 99 -10.28 58.93 35.50
CA ARG A 99 -10.83 59.16 34.15
C ARG A 99 -9.70 59.64 33.26
N ASP A 100 -9.21 58.75 32.41
CA ASP A 100 -8.17 59.04 31.41
C ASP A 100 -8.78 59.83 30.24
N LEU A 101 -8.58 61.15 30.25
CA LEU A 101 -9.25 62.08 29.35
C LEU A 101 -8.54 62.22 28.01
N ASP A 102 -7.24 61.91 27.91
CA ASP A 102 -6.49 61.93 26.67
C ASP A 102 -6.10 60.54 26.12
N GLN A 103 -6.49 59.48 26.85
CA GLN A 103 -6.34 58.08 26.47
C GLN A 103 -4.88 57.71 26.25
N ASP A 104 -4.01 58.09 27.18
CA ASP A 104 -2.58 57.74 27.15
C ASP A 104 -2.18 56.69 28.20
N GLY A 105 -3.11 56.33 29.10
CA GLY A 105 -2.91 55.37 30.18
C GLY A 105 -2.11 55.90 31.38
N ALA A 106 -1.78 57.19 31.44
CA ALA A 106 -1.10 57.81 32.57
C ALA A 106 -2.08 58.61 33.44
N THR A 107 -1.75 58.81 34.73
CA THR A 107 -2.54 59.70 35.59
C THR A 107 -2.05 61.14 35.49
N ASP A 108 -2.82 62.01 34.84
CA ASP A 108 -2.50 63.42 34.70
C ASP A 108 -3.25 64.35 35.68
N GLU A 109 -2.81 65.62 35.76
CA GLU A 109 -3.44 66.63 36.62
C GLU A 109 -4.90 66.89 36.19
N GLY A 110 -5.84 66.49 37.04
CA GLY A 110 -7.28 66.69 36.81
C GLY A 110 -8.04 65.44 36.39
N GLU A 111 -7.39 64.27 36.39
CA GLU A 111 -8.00 63.00 35.98
C GLU A 111 -8.40 62.10 37.15
N LEU A 112 -7.92 62.42 38.35
CA LEU A 112 -8.20 61.66 39.58
C LEU A 112 -9.20 62.42 40.46
N PHE A 113 -10.42 61.90 40.59
CA PHE A 113 -11.53 62.56 41.27
C PHE A 113 -11.87 61.87 42.59
N ALA A 114 -12.17 62.64 43.65
CA ALA A 114 -12.81 62.07 44.83
C ALA A 114 -14.20 61.50 44.46
N LEU A 115 -14.63 60.40 45.10
CA LEU A 115 -15.90 59.73 44.76
C LEU A 115 -17.09 60.69 44.68
N ASN A 116 -17.23 61.60 45.65
CA ASN A 116 -18.30 62.59 45.67
C ASN A 116 -18.20 63.63 44.54
N GLU A 117 -16.99 64.01 44.12
CA GLU A 117 -16.73 64.91 42.99
C GLU A 117 -17.02 64.22 41.65
N ALA A 118 -16.78 62.90 41.59
CA ALA A 118 -17.13 62.04 40.47
C ALA A 118 -18.64 61.70 40.44
N GLY A 119 -19.40 62.09 41.47
CA GLY A 119 -20.85 61.87 41.55
C GLY A 119 -21.27 60.57 42.21
N VAL A 120 -20.37 59.81 42.84
CA VAL A 120 -20.64 58.56 43.56
C VAL A 120 -20.97 58.85 45.03
N GLU A 121 -22.16 58.44 45.49
CA GLU A 121 -22.61 58.57 46.88
C GLU A 121 -22.37 57.30 47.69
N SER A 122 -22.66 56.14 47.10
CA SER A 122 -22.39 54.82 47.70
C SER A 122 -22.22 53.76 46.61
N ILE A 123 -21.47 52.69 46.90
CA ILE A 123 -21.23 51.58 45.98
C ILE A 123 -21.87 50.31 46.57
N SER A 124 -22.67 49.59 45.78
CA SER A 124 -23.25 48.31 46.19
C SER A 124 -22.23 47.19 46.04
N LEU A 125 -22.08 46.35 47.07
CA LEU A 125 -21.28 45.12 46.99
C LEU A 125 -22.04 43.96 46.35
N ASP A 126 -23.36 44.07 46.17
CA ASP A 126 -24.15 43.09 45.39
C ASP A 126 -23.85 43.22 43.89
N TYR A 127 -23.59 42.10 43.22
CA TYR A 127 -23.35 41.99 41.78
C TYR A 127 -23.94 40.72 41.17
N THR A 128 -24.11 40.70 39.84
CA THR A 128 -24.43 39.50 39.05
C THR A 128 -23.24 39.08 38.20
N ASN A 129 -23.06 37.77 38.03
CA ASN A 129 -22.06 37.23 37.10
C ASN A 129 -22.67 37.19 35.69
N GLU A 130 -22.20 38.05 34.80
CA GLU A 130 -22.62 38.18 33.40
C GLU A 130 -21.38 38.45 32.54
N SER A 131 -20.97 37.49 31.70
CA SER A 131 -19.86 37.64 30.74
C SER A 131 -20.35 38.11 29.37
N PHE A 132 -19.84 39.23 28.88
CA PHE A 132 -19.92 39.60 27.46
C PHE A 132 -18.64 40.31 27.00
N ILE A 133 -18.31 40.16 25.73
CA ILE A 133 -17.17 40.84 25.09
C ILE A 133 -17.74 41.97 24.24
N ASP A 134 -17.18 43.18 24.36
CA ASP A 134 -17.58 44.34 23.57
C ASP A 134 -16.96 44.35 22.16
N GLU A 135 -17.22 45.40 21.38
CA GLU A 135 -16.71 45.51 20.00
C GLU A 135 -15.19 45.70 19.90
N PHE A 136 -14.52 45.99 21.02
CA PHE A 136 -13.09 46.25 21.12
C PHE A 136 -12.30 45.07 21.68
N GLY A 137 -12.98 43.97 22.03
CA GLY A 137 -12.36 42.76 22.56
C GLY A 137 -12.24 42.71 24.08
N ASN A 138 -12.74 43.72 24.80
CA ASN A 138 -12.69 43.76 26.26
C ASN A 138 -13.89 42.99 26.84
N GLU A 139 -13.66 42.19 27.89
CA GLU A 139 -14.67 41.31 28.49
C GLU A 139 -15.21 41.86 29.81
N HIS A 140 -16.50 42.15 29.87
CA HIS A 140 -17.21 42.52 31.10
C HIS A 140 -17.76 41.26 31.75
N ARG A 141 -17.44 40.97 33.03
CA ARG A 141 -17.82 39.69 33.70
C ARG A 141 -18.74 39.81 34.91
N GLN A 142 -18.61 40.86 35.71
CA GLN A 142 -19.49 41.12 36.85
C GLN A 142 -20.16 42.47 36.69
N VAL A 143 -21.48 42.51 36.87
CA VAL A 143 -22.27 43.74 36.75
C VAL A 143 -22.88 44.07 38.10
N GLY A 144 -22.53 45.22 38.65
CA GLY A 144 -23.05 45.76 39.90
C GLY A 144 -23.59 47.16 39.72
N SER A 145 -23.75 47.89 40.83
CA SER A 145 -24.29 49.24 40.77
C SER A 145 -23.75 50.16 41.86
N TYR A 146 -23.84 51.46 41.61
CA TYR A 146 -23.57 52.50 42.59
C TYR A 146 -24.72 53.51 42.62
N THR A 147 -24.91 54.17 43.76
CA THR A 147 -25.85 55.28 43.89
C THR A 147 -25.13 56.57 43.57
N HIS A 148 -25.66 57.33 42.61
CA HIS A 148 -25.15 58.63 42.25
C HIS A 148 -25.70 59.70 43.20
N THR A 149 -24.97 60.79 43.44
CA THR A 149 -25.34 61.90 44.36
C THR A 149 -26.67 62.60 44.06
N ASN A 150 -27.31 62.32 42.92
CA ASN A 150 -28.65 62.79 42.56
C ASN A 150 -29.76 61.78 42.95
N GLY A 151 -29.41 60.65 43.56
CA GLY A 151 -30.29 59.56 43.97
C GLY A 151 -30.57 58.51 42.89
N GLU A 152 -29.96 58.59 41.71
CA GLU A 152 -30.08 57.57 40.64
C GLU A 152 -29.13 56.39 40.90
N THR A 153 -29.59 55.17 40.66
CA THR A 153 -28.71 53.98 40.62
C THR A 153 -28.12 53.85 39.22
N ARG A 154 -26.79 53.71 39.12
CA ARG A 154 -26.03 53.56 37.86
C ARG A 154 -25.22 52.27 37.85
N THR A 155 -24.91 51.79 36.66
CA THR A 155 -24.17 50.53 36.44
C THR A 155 -22.68 50.72 36.68
N MET A 156 -22.03 49.69 37.21
CA MET A 156 -20.57 49.55 37.19
C MET A 156 -20.23 48.08 36.89
N THR A 157 -19.11 47.83 36.20
CA THR A 157 -18.75 46.48 35.78
C THR A 157 -17.29 46.16 36.09
N ASP A 158 -17.00 44.89 36.33
CA ASP A 158 -15.63 44.35 36.33
C ASP A 158 -15.24 43.97 34.89
N VAL A 159 -14.13 44.51 34.39
CA VAL A 159 -13.72 44.47 32.97
C VAL A 159 -12.30 43.92 32.82
N TRP A 160 -12.17 42.91 31.95
CA TRP A 160 -10.91 42.33 31.50
C TRP A 160 -10.54 42.98 30.16
N PHE A 161 -9.58 43.89 30.19
CA PHE A 161 -9.07 44.53 28.99
C PHE A 161 -8.22 43.57 28.14
N ASP A 162 -8.38 43.64 26.82
CA ASP A 162 -7.55 42.89 25.86
C ASP A 162 -6.12 43.47 25.84
N ARG A 163 -5.11 42.60 25.71
CA ARG A 163 -3.68 42.98 25.83
C ARG A 163 -2.83 42.35 24.74
N ASN A 164 -1.91 43.11 24.18
CA ASN A 164 -0.90 42.62 23.24
C ASN A 164 0.48 42.49 23.92
N LEU A 165 0.82 41.28 24.36
CA LEU A 165 2.06 40.98 25.07
C LEU A 165 3.33 41.02 24.18
N SER A 166 3.17 41.16 22.87
CA SER A 166 4.30 41.34 21.94
C SER A 166 4.64 42.81 21.69
N ASP A 167 3.75 43.73 22.08
CA ASP A 167 3.92 45.19 22.00
C ASP A 167 3.94 45.77 23.42
N THR A 168 5.13 45.81 23.99
CA THR A 168 5.35 46.20 25.39
C THR A 168 6.40 47.30 25.49
N ILE A 169 6.17 48.20 26.45
CA ILE A 169 7.14 49.21 26.85
C ILE A 169 7.72 48.79 28.20
N GLU A 170 8.97 48.30 28.19
CA GLU A 170 9.69 47.97 29.41
C GLU A 170 10.14 49.23 30.17
N GLU A 171 9.98 49.21 31.49
CA GLU A 171 10.65 50.19 32.34
C GLU A 171 12.17 49.90 32.37
N THR A 172 13.00 50.86 31.98
CA THR A 172 14.45 50.68 31.92
C THR A 172 15.15 51.17 33.18
N ILE A 173 16.19 50.44 33.61
CA ILE A 173 17.10 50.86 34.67
C ILE A 173 18.49 51.22 34.10
N PRO A 174 19.30 52.02 34.83
CA PRO A 174 20.65 52.36 34.39
C PRO A 174 21.54 51.11 34.22
N VAL A 175 22.08 50.93 33.01
CA VAL A 175 23.03 49.86 32.68
C VAL A 175 24.46 50.32 32.96
N THR A 176 25.28 49.45 33.58
CA THR A 176 26.70 49.76 33.87
C THR A 176 27.54 49.72 32.59
N ALA A 177 28.70 50.39 32.61
CA ALA A 177 29.62 50.40 31.46
C ALA A 177 30.12 48.99 31.08
N ASP A 178 30.21 48.08 32.05
CA ASP A 178 30.67 46.70 31.83
C ASP A 178 29.60 45.87 31.11
N ILE A 179 28.32 46.05 31.43
CA ILE A 179 27.20 45.39 30.72
C ILE A 179 27.05 45.99 29.30
N ALA A 180 27.18 47.31 29.16
CA ALA A 180 27.09 47.98 27.85
C ALA A 180 28.17 47.55 26.85
N ALA A 181 29.28 46.95 27.30
CA ALA A 181 30.34 46.42 26.45
C ALA A 181 30.08 44.98 25.96
N LEU A 182 29.07 44.28 26.51
CA LEU A 182 28.67 42.93 26.12
C LEU A 182 27.61 42.97 25.00
N PRO A 183 27.47 41.90 24.19
CA PRO A 183 26.42 41.82 23.19
C PRO A 183 25.03 41.86 23.85
N ASP A 184 24.12 42.62 23.26
CA ASP A 184 22.72 42.71 23.67
C ASP A 184 21.82 41.92 22.71
N ALA A 185 20.72 41.37 23.25
CA ALA A 185 19.66 40.72 22.50
C ALA A 185 18.30 41.25 22.99
N ARG A 186 17.36 41.42 22.06
CA ARG A 186 16.02 41.96 22.36
C ARG A 186 15.22 40.93 23.18
N GLY A 187 14.64 41.36 24.29
CA GLY A 187 13.66 40.58 25.05
C GLY A 187 12.26 40.69 24.43
N PHE A 188 11.44 39.68 24.63
CA PHE A 188 10.04 39.62 24.16
C PHE A 188 9.20 38.80 25.15
N GLY A 189 7.88 38.99 25.12
CA GLY A 189 6.96 38.43 26.12
C GLY A 189 7.18 39.10 27.49
N LEU A 190 7.43 38.28 28.51
CA LEU A 190 7.71 38.72 29.89
C LEU A 190 9.21 38.97 30.15
N ASN A 191 10.06 38.88 29.13
CA ASN A 191 11.51 39.01 29.30
C ASN A 191 12.01 40.40 28.94
N HIS A 192 12.79 40.98 29.87
CA HIS A 192 13.59 42.17 29.61
C HIS A 192 14.64 41.91 28.53
N SER A 193 15.10 42.97 27.85
CA SER A 193 16.31 42.87 27.00
C SER A 193 17.50 42.29 27.79
N LEU A 194 18.43 41.60 27.11
CA LEU A 194 19.52 40.89 27.78
C LEU A 194 20.35 41.84 28.67
N HIS A 195 20.58 43.08 28.22
CA HIS A 195 21.19 44.15 29.02
C HIS A 195 20.39 44.53 30.27
N GLN A 196 19.08 44.71 30.13
CA GLN A 196 18.21 45.05 31.26
C GLN A 196 18.07 43.88 32.25
N ALA A 197 18.01 42.63 31.75
CA ALA A 197 18.03 41.42 32.56
C ALA A 197 19.34 41.30 33.35
N MET A 198 20.50 41.52 32.71
CA MET A 198 21.79 41.55 33.40
C MET A 198 21.87 42.65 34.47
N ALA A 199 21.27 43.83 34.21
CA ALA A 199 21.26 44.92 35.17
C ALA A 199 20.34 44.66 36.38
N ARG A 200 19.29 43.85 36.19
CA ARG A 200 18.32 43.45 37.22
C ARG A 200 18.73 42.18 37.96
N ASP A 201 19.64 41.39 37.41
CA ASP A 201 20.21 40.19 38.03
C ASP A 201 21.12 40.56 39.21
N GLY A 202 20.59 40.45 40.43
CA GLY A 202 21.33 40.69 41.67
C GLY A 202 22.43 39.66 41.96
N SER A 203 22.46 38.52 41.27
CA SER A 203 23.49 37.48 41.42
C SER A 203 24.73 37.74 40.54
N GLY A 204 24.54 38.40 39.40
CA GLY A 204 25.55 38.64 38.37
C GLY A 204 25.93 37.38 37.57
N GLU A 205 25.13 36.33 37.64
CA GLU A 205 25.32 35.07 36.91
C GLU A 205 25.12 35.27 35.40
N LEU A 206 24.06 35.98 35.00
CA LEU A 206 23.76 36.20 33.58
C LEU A 206 24.88 37.00 32.89
N GLN A 207 25.42 38.03 33.58
CA GLN A 207 26.56 38.78 33.08
C GLN A 207 27.81 37.89 32.90
N GLN A 208 28.05 36.95 33.81
CA GLN A 208 29.18 36.02 33.72
C GLN A 208 29.03 35.04 32.57
N LEU A 209 27.82 34.50 32.35
CA LEU A 209 27.53 33.57 31.25
C LEU A 209 27.71 34.26 29.88
N VAL A 210 27.18 35.47 29.71
CA VAL A 210 27.37 36.25 28.47
C VAL A 210 28.84 36.64 28.28
N THR A 211 29.57 36.95 29.37
CA THR A 211 31.01 37.17 29.30
C THR A 211 31.77 35.91 28.91
N ALA A 212 31.36 34.73 29.39
CA ALA A 212 31.96 33.46 29.01
C ALA A 212 31.73 33.16 27.53
N PHE A 213 30.53 33.45 27.01
CA PHE A 213 30.21 33.30 25.59
C PHE A 213 31.12 34.14 24.70
N VAL A 214 31.35 35.41 25.07
CA VAL A 214 32.26 36.32 24.33
C VAL A 214 33.70 35.81 24.32
N ASN A 215 34.13 35.07 25.36
CA ASN A 215 35.51 34.59 25.50
C ASN A 215 35.71 33.13 25.06
N ALA A 216 34.65 32.42 24.64
CA ALA A 216 34.72 31.03 24.24
C ALA A 216 35.50 30.85 22.93
N GLY A 217 36.41 29.86 22.90
CA GLY A 217 37.35 29.68 21.80
C GLY A 217 36.80 28.86 20.63
N SER A 218 35.81 27.99 20.89
CA SER A 218 35.21 27.07 19.92
C SER A 218 33.70 27.25 19.80
N ARG A 219 33.10 26.72 18.73
CA ARG A 219 31.66 26.78 18.50
C ARG A 219 30.89 25.94 19.51
N GLU A 220 31.40 24.76 19.84
CA GLU A 220 30.82 23.84 20.82
C GLU A 220 30.77 24.49 22.21
N GLU A 221 31.85 25.17 22.62
CA GLU A 221 31.86 25.93 23.88
C GLU A 221 30.81 27.04 23.89
N ARG A 222 30.59 27.73 22.77
CA ARG A 222 29.55 28.78 22.65
C ARG A 222 28.14 28.18 22.69
N GLN A 223 27.89 27.11 21.95
CA GLN A 223 26.59 26.43 21.93
C GLN A 223 26.23 25.86 23.31
N ALA A 224 27.19 25.26 24.01
CA ALA A 224 26.98 24.73 25.36
C ALA A 224 26.59 25.82 26.39
N LEU A 225 26.90 27.10 26.13
CA LEU A 225 26.53 28.22 26.99
C LEU A 225 25.13 28.77 26.70
N MET A 226 24.52 28.43 25.57
CA MET A 226 23.24 29.02 25.16
C MET A 226 22.07 28.63 26.05
N GLU A 227 21.90 27.34 26.36
CA GLU A 227 20.84 26.92 27.27
C GLU A 227 21.01 27.56 28.67
N PRO A 228 22.21 27.53 29.31
CA PRO A 228 22.44 28.28 30.55
C PRO A 228 22.08 29.76 30.47
N ILE A 229 22.48 30.46 29.40
CA ILE A 229 22.16 31.88 29.19
C ILE A 229 20.64 32.06 29.13
N ILE A 230 19.93 31.25 28.36
CA ILE A 230 18.47 31.35 28.22
C ILE A 230 17.76 31.05 29.53
N TYR A 231 18.17 30.02 30.28
CA TYR A 231 17.57 29.70 31.57
C TYR A 231 17.82 30.79 32.62
N ALA A 232 19.04 31.33 32.70
CA ALA A 232 19.35 32.43 33.61
C ALA A 232 18.61 33.72 33.21
N TRP A 233 18.48 33.99 31.90
CA TRP A 233 17.75 35.14 31.37
C TRP A 233 16.25 35.06 31.69
N THR A 234 15.66 33.87 31.63
CA THR A 234 14.23 33.62 31.88
C THR A 234 13.91 33.18 33.31
N ASN A 235 14.90 33.23 34.21
CA ASN A 235 14.80 32.83 35.62
C ASN A 235 14.25 31.40 35.85
N GLN A 236 14.68 30.45 35.02
CA GLN A 236 14.27 29.04 35.08
C GLN A 236 15.27 28.20 35.88
N GLU A 237 15.15 28.19 37.22
CA GLU A 237 16.00 27.40 38.12
C GLU A 237 15.33 26.08 38.57
N GLY A 238 16.09 24.98 38.69
CA GLY A 238 15.61 23.75 39.36
C GLY A 238 16.18 22.40 38.90
N ASP A 239 15.87 21.36 39.69
CA ASP A 239 16.19 19.95 39.42
C ASP A 239 15.23 19.35 38.37
N TYR A 240 15.79 18.71 37.35
CA TYR A 240 15.09 18.06 36.23
C TYR A 240 13.90 17.21 36.68
N ARG A 241 12.69 17.57 36.23
CA ARG A 241 11.50 16.72 36.35
C ARG A 241 10.80 16.68 35.00
N PRO A 242 10.55 15.48 34.44
CA PRO A 242 9.72 15.34 33.24
C PRO A 242 8.37 16.00 33.49
N HIS A 243 7.93 16.84 32.56
CA HIS A 243 6.55 17.31 32.57
C HIS A 243 5.64 16.09 32.47
N PHE A 244 4.56 16.02 33.27
CA PHE A 244 3.73 14.82 33.39
C PHE A 244 3.34 14.30 31.99
N GLN A 245 3.94 13.18 31.57
CA GLN A 245 3.74 12.45 30.30
C GLN A 245 4.52 12.92 29.04
N SER A 246 5.49 13.85 29.14
CA SER A 246 6.38 14.25 28.03
C SER A 246 7.88 14.16 28.40
N PRO A 247 8.77 13.67 27.52
CA PRO A 247 10.22 13.54 27.77
C PRO A 247 11.01 14.86 27.71
N ILE A 248 10.38 16.03 27.49
CA ILE A 248 11.05 17.33 27.36
C ILE A 248 11.42 17.96 28.73
N ASP A 249 12.52 18.72 28.76
CA ASP A 249 12.94 19.51 29.92
C ASP A 249 11.93 20.62 30.22
N ALA A 250 11.35 20.61 31.44
CA ALA A 250 10.37 21.59 31.87
C ALA A 250 10.91 23.04 31.86
N ARG A 251 12.23 23.25 31.98
CA ARG A 251 12.85 24.58 31.90
C ARG A 251 12.79 25.15 30.48
N LYS A 252 12.82 24.31 29.44
CA LYS A 252 12.66 24.74 28.04
C LYS A 252 11.25 25.27 27.79
N ILE A 253 10.24 24.58 28.33
CA ILE A 253 8.85 25.04 28.28
C ILE A 253 8.72 26.37 29.03
N GLY A 254 9.23 26.46 30.27
CA GLY A 254 9.16 27.71 31.04
C GLY A 254 9.89 28.88 30.38
N ALA A 255 11.02 28.62 29.70
CA ALA A 255 11.71 29.63 28.91
C ALA A 255 10.88 30.07 27.70
N LEU A 256 10.24 29.14 26.97
CA LEU A 256 9.33 29.47 25.86
C LEU A 256 8.13 30.29 26.37
N GLU A 257 7.50 29.90 27.47
CA GLU A 257 6.39 30.64 28.10
C GLU A 257 6.79 32.07 28.48
N ALA A 258 7.99 32.24 29.06
CA ALA A 258 8.52 33.56 29.37
C ALA A 258 8.70 34.43 28.11
N PHE A 259 9.22 33.85 27.02
CA PHE A 259 9.41 34.55 25.76
C PHE A 259 8.11 34.80 24.99
N TYR A 260 7.10 33.93 25.10
CA TYR A 260 5.81 34.10 24.44
C TYR A 260 4.84 35.02 25.20
N GLY A 261 5.00 35.13 26.52
CA GLY A 261 4.16 35.99 27.34
C GLY A 261 2.96 35.31 28.01
N TYR A 262 2.65 34.08 27.63
CA TYR A 262 1.50 33.32 28.13
C TYR A 262 1.85 31.85 28.36
N PRO A 263 1.12 31.15 29.25
CA PRO A 263 1.28 29.71 29.43
C PRO A 263 1.01 28.98 28.12
N VAL A 264 1.85 28.01 27.78
CA VAL A 264 1.61 27.17 26.61
C VAL A 264 0.54 26.15 27.02
N ASP A 265 -0.58 26.10 26.29
CA ASP A 265 -1.69 25.18 26.56
C ASP A 265 -1.20 23.72 26.70
N ASP A 266 -1.63 23.02 27.77
CA ASP A 266 -1.37 21.59 27.98
C ASP A 266 -1.96 20.78 26.82
N PRO A 267 -1.12 20.23 25.92
CA PRO A 267 -1.61 19.51 24.76
C PRO A 267 -2.06 18.12 25.20
N ARG A 268 -3.38 17.91 25.26
CA ARG A 268 -3.98 16.59 25.47
C ARG A 268 -3.74 15.68 24.25
N GLY A 269 -2.52 15.14 24.08
CA GLY A 269 -2.11 14.27 22.96
C GLY A 269 -0.71 13.65 23.08
N SER A 270 -0.47 12.50 22.43
CA SER A 270 0.66 11.56 22.62
C SER A 270 2.09 12.14 22.61
N GLY A 271 2.80 12.02 23.75
CA GLY A 271 3.99 12.78 24.13
C GLY A 271 5.32 12.66 23.35
N GLN A 272 5.44 11.95 22.22
CA GLN A 272 6.72 11.91 21.45
C GLN A 272 6.77 12.88 20.26
N GLN A 273 5.66 13.10 19.57
CA GLN A 273 5.62 14.07 18.47
C GLN A 273 5.61 15.51 19.00
N TYR A 274 4.93 15.74 20.13
CA TYR A 274 4.91 17.04 20.81
C TYR A 274 6.26 17.42 21.41
N ALA A 275 6.97 16.47 22.03
CA ALA A 275 8.32 16.72 22.52
C ALA A 275 9.27 17.14 21.39
N ARG A 276 9.18 16.50 20.22
CA ARG A 276 9.96 16.90 19.03
C ARG A 276 9.58 18.29 18.51
N LEU A 277 8.30 18.64 18.51
CA LEU A 277 7.85 19.97 18.09
C LEU A 277 8.40 21.08 19.01
N TYR A 278 8.26 20.93 20.33
CA TYR A 278 8.72 21.96 21.27
C TYR A 278 10.25 22.01 21.42
N GLU A 279 10.94 20.87 21.29
CA GLU A 279 12.41 20.88 21.17
C GLU A 279 12.85 21.60 19.89
N GLY A 280 12.13 21.40 18.77
CA GLY A 280 12.39 22.15 17.54
C GLY A 280 12.19 23.67 17.71
N ILE A 281 11.09 24.09 18.35
CA ILE A 281 10.81 25.51 18.61
C ILE A 281 11.84 26.12 19.58
N PHE A 282 12.21 25.38 20.63
CA PHE A 282 13.25 25.84 21.56
C PHE A 282 14.63 25.92 20.89
N SER A 283 14.98 24.95 20.02
CA SER A 283 16.21 25.01 19.23
C SER A 283 16.25 26.24 18.32
N GLN A 284 15.13 26.58 17.68
CA GLN A 284 15.04 27.80 16.86
C GLN A 284 15.25 29.08 17.68
N LEU A 285 14.72 29.12 18.91
CA LEU A 285 14.97 30.23 19.85
C LEU A 285 16.47 30.31 20.21
N VAL A 286 17.07 29.17 20.58
CA VAL A 286 18.50 29.04 20.90
C VAL A 286 19.36 29.55 19.75
N ASP A 287 19.09 29.07 18.53
CA ASP A 287 19.81 29.46 17.32
C ASP A 287 19.66 30.95 17.03
N THR A 288 18.44 31.48 17.14
CA THR A 288 18.18 32.91 16.91
C THR A 288 19.00 33.78 17.85
N VAL A 289 19.03 33.45 19.15
CA VAL A 289 19.82 34.19 20.13
C VAL A 289 21.32 33.96 19.90
N PHE A 290 21.74 32.72 19.64
CA PHE A 290 23.14 32.37 19.36
C PHE A 290 23.68 33.22 18.20
N TYR A 291 22.99 33.26 17.07
CA TYR A 291 23.44 34.03 15.90
C TYR A 291 23.41 35.54 16.14
N GLN A 292 22.46 36.08 16.91
CA GLN A 292 22.46 37.50 17.29
C GLN A 292 23.70 37.87 18.13
N LEU A 293 24.07 37.04 19.10
CA LEU A 293 25.24 37.27 19.94
C LEU A 293 26.54 37.05 19.16
N THR A 294 26.62 35.99 18.35
CA THR A 294 27.76 35.63 17.52
C THR A 294 28.03 36.68 16.42
N ALA A 295 26.98 37.24 15.79
CA ALA A 295 27.08 38.32 14.80
C ALA A 295 27.74 39.59 15.37
N ARG A 296 27.47 39.91 16.65
CA ARG A 296 28.02 41.08 17.34
C ARG A 296 29.41 40.84 17.94
N THR A 297 29.88 39.59 17.95
CA THR A 297 31.13 39.18 18.58
C THR A 297 32.08 38.54 17.57
N HIS A 298 31.97 37.23 17.37
CA HIS A 298 32.90 36.40 16.62
C HIS A 298 32.83 36.62 15.10
N LEU A 299 31.65 36.99 14.58
CA LEU A 299 31.47 37.30 13.17
C LEU A 299 31.54 38.79 12.84
N SER A 300 31.77 39.65 13.86
CA SER A 300 31.89 41.09 13.69
C SER A 300 32.88 41.53 12.59
N PRO A 301 34.05 40.88 12.40
CA PRO A 301 34.98 41.21 11.31
C PRO A 301 34.38 41.08 9.91
N PHE A 302 33.40 40.19 9.74
CA PHE A 302 32.70 39.95 8.46
C PHE A 302 31.41 40.78 8.40
N PHE A 303 30.57 40.72 9.44
CA PHE A 303 29.26 41.40 9.48
C PHE A 303 29.38 42.93 9.38
N SER A 304 30.43 43.53 9.93
CA SER A 304 30.66 44.98 9.83
C SER A 304 30.97 45.47 8.41
N LYS A 305 31.30 44.56 7.48
CA LYS A 305 31.55 44.87 6.06
C LYS A 305 30.32 44.72 5.19
N ILE A 306 29.22 44.20 5.73
CA ILE A 306 27.95 44.06 5.04
C ILE A 306 27.19 45.39 5.14
N THR A 307 26.76 45.90 3.99
CA THR A 307 25.88 47.08 3.94
C THR A 307 24.42 46.62 3.85
N TRP A 308 23.58 47.10 4.75
CA TRP A 308 22.17 46.74 4.85
C TRP A 308 21.25 47.84 4.32
N SER A 309 20.20 47.47 3.59
CA SER A 309 19.15 48.37 3.10
C SER A 309 17.78 47.70 3.16
N GLU A 310 16.74 48.43 3.52
CA GLU A 310 15.36 47.92 3.54
C GLU A 310 14.71 47.98 2.16
N ASP A 311 14.04 46.89 1.76
CA ASP A 311 13.18 46.86 0.57
C ASP A 311 11.84 47.54 0.89
N ALA A 312 11.57 48.66 0.22
CA ALA A 312 10.35 49.43 0.47
C ALA A 312 9.04 48.74 0.06
N ALA A 313 9.09 47.66 -0.73
CA ALA A 313 7.91 46.91 -1.17
C ALA A 313 7.57 45.74 -0.24
N THR A 314 8.57 45.09 0.35
CA THR A 314 8.38 43.91 1.21
C THR A 314 8.71 44.14 2.68
N GLY A 315 9.43 45.21 3.02
CA GLY A 315 9.96 45.48 4.36
C GLY A 315 11.17 44.61 4.72
N ASN A 316 11.67 43.78 3.79
CA ASN A 316 12.81 42.89 4.05
C ASN A 316 14.13 43.66 4.09
N TRP A 317 15.02 43.31 5.01
CA TRP A 317 16.38 43.84 5.02
C TRP A 317 17.26 43.08 4.02
N LEU A 318 17.95 43.80 3.14
CA LEU A 318 18.79 43.27 2.08
C LEU A 318 20.27 43.61 2.32
N GLY A 319 21.14 42.62 2.25
CA GLY A 319 22.59 42.75 2.39
C GLY A 319 23.33 42.85 1.05
N ASP A 320 24.46 43.58 1.04
CA ASP A 320 25.50 43.55 0.00
C ASP A 320 26.76 42.85 0.54
N PHE A 321 27.09 41.70 -0.06
CA PHE A 321 28.18 40.81 0.34
C PHE A 321 29.48 40.99 -0.46
N SER A 322 29.48 41.86 -1.47
CA SER A 322 30.63 42.01 -2.39
C SER A 322 31.95 42.34 -1.68
N ASN A 323 31.89 43.03 -0.54
CA ASN A 323 33.07 43.45 0.23
C ASN A 323 33.55 42.43 1.27
N VAL A 324 32.82 41.33 1.50
CA VAL A 324 33.16 40.34 2.54
C VAL A 324 33.70 39.04 1.98
N VAL A 325 33.31 38.65 0.76
CA VAL A 325 33.66 37.35 0.15
C VAL A 325 35.18 37.09 0.14
N GLY A 326 35.99 38.06 -0.27
CA GLY A 326 37.44 37.89 -0.30
C GLY A 326 38.07 37.68 1.09
N ASP A 327 37.46 38.23 2.14
CA ASP A 327 37.91 37.99 3.52
C ASP A 327 37.49 36.62 4.02
N LEU A 328 36.34 36.07 3.57
CA LEU A 328 35.93 34.71 3.88
C LEU A 328 36.95 33.70 3.33
N PHE A 329 37.33 33.82 2.06
CA PHE A 329 38.39 33.00 1.46
C PHE A 329 39.74 33.15 2.17
N SER A 330 40.16 34.39 2.45
CA SER A 330 41.42 34.65 3.14
C SER A 330 41.44 34.09 4.57
N TYR A 331 40.30 34.16 5.27
CA TYR A 331 40.15 33.62 6.61
C TYR A 331 40.16 32.09 6.60
N ALA A 332 39.43 31.47 5.67
CA ALA A 332 39.36 30.02 5.54
C ALA A 332 40.73 29.41 5.26
N GLU A 333 41.50 30.02 4.36
CA GLU A 333 42.88 29.58 4.06
C GLU A 333 43.82 29.71 5.26
N ALA A 334 43.72 30.81 6.01
CA ALA A 334 44.59 31.06 7.15
C ALA A 334 44.24 30.24 8.40
N ASN A 335 43.00 29.74 8.50
CA ASN A 335 42.45 29.12 9.71
C ASN A 335 41.67 27.84 9.41
N ALA A 336 42.19 26.94 8.58
CA ALA A 336 41.49 25.75 8.08
C ALA A 336 40.74 24.93 9.16
N ALA A 337 41.25 24.86 10.39
CA ALA A 337 40.62 24.13 11.50
C ALA A 337 39.39 24.82 12.13
N SER A 338 39.30 26.16 12.09
CA SER A 338 38.17 26.92 12.67
C SER A 338 37.34 27.65 11.61
N ALA A 339 37.78 27.58 10.35
CA ALA A 339 37.14 28.19 9.20
C ALA A 339 35.73 27.66 9.01
N GLN A 340 35.56 26.35 9.12
CA GLN A 340 34.30 25.65 8.90
C GLN A 340 33.19 26.17 9.82
N ASP A 341 33.42 26.18 11.13
CA ASP A 341 32.48 26.74 12.12
C ASP A 341 32.09 28.18 11.82
N ILE A 342 33.08 29.02 11.48
CA ILE A 342 32.86 30.44 11.20
C ILE A 342 32.08 30.64 9.91
N MET A 343 32.32 29.81 8.89
CA MET A 343 31.61 29.88 7.62
C MET A 343 30.14 29.46 7.78
N VAL A 344 29.88 28.38 8.53
CA VAL A 344 28.53 27.92 8.86
C VAL A 344 27.79 28.96 9.72
N ASP A 345 28.42 29.42 10.81
CA ASP A 345 27.82 30.44 11.70
C ASP A 345 27.55 31.75 10.94
N PHE A 346 28.43 32.13 10.01
CA PHE A 346 28.23 33.29 9.15
C PHE A 346 26.99 33.12 8.27
N ALA A 347 26.88 31.99 7.56
CA ALA A 347 25.74 31.72 6.68
C ALA A 347 24.41 31.67 7.43
N GLN A 348 24.37 30.98 8.59
CA GLN A 348 23.16 30.88 9.40
C GLN A 348 22.77 32.22 10.03
N ALA A 349 23.74 33.03 10.46
CA ALA A 349 23.46 34.37 10.93
C ALA A 349 22.90 35.30 9.83
N ILE A 350 23.31 35.10 8.56
CA ILE A 350 22.71 35.80 7.41
C ILE A 350 21.28 35.35 7.12
N ARG A 351 21.00 34.05 7.24
CA ARG A 351 19.64 33.52 7.15
C ARG A 351 18.72 34.10 8.22
N GLY A 352 19.22 34.22 9.46
CA GLY A 352 18.49 34.77 10.61
C GLY A 352 18.00 36.22 10.44
N VAL A 353 18.54 36.97 9.47
CA VAL A 353 18.04 38.33 9.16
C VAL A 353 16.66 38.30 8.52
N ASN A 354 16.37 37.32 7.66
CA ASN A 354 15.06 37.10 7.05
C ASN A 354 14.69 35.61 7.16
N VAL A 355 14.20 35.21 8.34
CA VAL A 355 13.98 33.79 8.70
C VAL A 355 13.03 33.06 7.73
N TYR A 356 12.02 33.75 7.20
CA TYR A 356 10.98 33.15 6.35
C TYR A 356 11.28 33.22 4.84
N GLU A 357 12.24 34.04 4.42
CA GLU A 357 12.64 34.19 3.02
C GLU A 357 14.18 34.36 2.92
N PRO A 358 14.94 33.36 2.44
CA PRO A 358 16.40 33.34 2.50
C PRO A 358 17.08 34.23 1.44
N VAL A 359 16.47 35.35 1.07
CA VAL A 359 16.92 36.28 0.02
C VAL A 359 18.37 36.72 0.20
N ASN A 360 18.84 36.83 1.45
CA ASN A 360 20.22 37.20 1.74
C ASN A 360 21.21 36.04 1.58
N VAL A 361 20.79 34.79 1.74
CA VAL A 361 21.62 33.60 1.48
C VAL A 361 21.88 33.47 -0.03
N ASP A 362 20.84 33.66 -0.84
CA ASP A 362 20.98 33.65 -2.31
C ASP A 362 21.87 34.79 -2.80
N ARG A 363 21.80 35.97 -2.16
CA ARG A 363 22.68 37.10 -2.44
C ARG A 363 24.13 36.83 -2.05
N LEU A 364 24.37 36.13 -0.95
CA LEU A 364 25.71 35.69 -0.55
C LEU A 364 26.28 34.68 -1.56
N ARG A 365 25.48 33.67 -1.96
CA ARG A 365 25.86 32.68 -2.98
C ARG A 365 26.29 33.32 -4.28
N ASN A 366 25.45 34.20 -4.83
CA ASN A 366 25.78 34.93 -6.06
C ASN A 366 27.07 35.75 -5.95
N ALA A 367 27.36 36.33 -4.79
CA ALA A 367 28.59 37.08 -4.56
C ALA A 367 29.83 36.16 -4.50
N VAL A 368 29.70 34.96 -3.94
CA VAL A 368 30.75 33.93 -3.93
C VAL A 368 31.00 33.38 -5.34
N ASP A 369 29.95 33.03 -6.08
CA ASP A 369 30.07 32.57 -7.48
C ASP A 369 30.75 33.61 -8.36
N GLN A 370 30.34 34.88 -8.24
CA GLN A 370 30.97 35.98 -8.96
C GLN A 370 32.44 36.14 -8.58
N TYR A 371 32.81 35.91 -7.31
CA TYR A 371 34.19 35.99 -6.86
C TYR A 371 35.04 34.86 -7.47
N ILE A 372 34.55 33.61 -7.42
CA ILE A 372 35.19 32.42 -8.01
C ILE A 372 35.42 32.62 -9.51
N GLN A 373 34.42 33.13 -10.23
CA GLN A 373 34.53 33.35 -11.68
C GLN A 373 35.50 34.48 -12.07
N THR A 374 35.81 35.41 -11.15
CA THR A 374 36.60 36.62 -11.46
C THR A 374 38.01 36.62 -10.86
N HIS A 375 38.37 35.60 -10.06
CA HIS A 375 39.66 35.49 -9.39
C HIS A 375 40.36 34.15 -9.68
N ASP A 376 41.69 34.11 -9.53
CA ASP A 376 42.46 32.87 -9.66
C ASP A 376 42.31 32.03 -8.38
N MET A 377 41.58 30.93 -8.46
CA MET A 377 41.28 30.08 -7.31
C MET A 377 42.39 29.09 -6.96
N THR A 378 43.40 28.92 -7.81
CA THR A 378 44.55 28.02 -7.55
C THR A 378 45.45 28.48 -6.41
N VAL A 379 45.22 29.70 -5.91
CA VAL A 379 45.92 30.28 -4.76
C VAL A 379 45.37 29.81 -3.42
N TYR A 380 44.19 29.18 -3.41
CA TYR A 380 43.54 28.62 -2.23
C TYR A 380 43.56 27.09 -2.31
N SER A 381 43.56 26.42 -1.16
CA SER A 381 43.42 24.97 -1.13
C SER A 381 42.01 24.53 -1.56
N ASP A 382 41.88 23.32 -2.12
CA ASP A 382 40.56 22.76 -2.48
C ASP A 382 39.61 22.73 -1.28
N GLN A 383 40.15 22.50 -0.08
CA GLN A 383 39.41 22.57 1.18
C GLN A 383 38.88 23.99 1.45
N THR A 384 39.70 25.03 1.25
CA THR A 384 39.29 26.43 1.41
C THR A 384 38.16 26.79 0.45
N VAL A 385 38.30 26.39 -0.83
CA VAL A 385 37.28 26.65 -1.84
C VAL A 385 35.98 25.92 -1.48
N GLY A 386 36.08 24.64 -1.12
CA GLY A 386 34.95 23.83 -0.70
C GLY A 386 34.24 24.39 0.52
N LEU A 387 34.98 24.77 1.57
CA LEU A 387 34.40 25.34 2.79
C LEU A 387 33.62 26.64 2.54
N VAL A 388 34.15 27.55 1.72
CA VAL A 388 33.47 28.82 1.41
C VAL A 388 32.25 28.60 0.51
N VAL A 389 32.31 27.64 -0.40
CA VAL A 389 31.17 27.26 -1.25
C VAL A 389 30.09 26.55 -0.43
N ALA A 390 30.45 25.59 0.43
CA ALA A 390 29.55 24.87 1.33
C ALA A 390 28.76 25.83 2.24
N ALA A 391 29.43 26.86 2.75
CA ALA A 391 28.81 27.94 3.51
C ALA A 391 27.64 28.62 2.77
N THR A 392 27.68 28.65 1.44
CA THR A 392 26.62 29.25 0.60
C THR A 392 25.55 28.25 0.14
N MET A 393 25.79 26.95 0.33
CA MET A 393 24.90 25.85 -0.04
C MET A 393 24.01 25.37 1.10
N ASN A 394 24.09 26.02 2.27
CA ASN A 394 23.34 25.67 3.47
C ASN A 394 23.75 24.33 4.11
N ALA A 395 24.96 23.84 3.81
CA ALA A 395 25.55 22.68 4.46
C ALA A 395 25.92 23.02 5.92
N THR A 396 25.72 22.04 6.79
CA THR A 396 25.91 22.10 8.25
C THR A 396 26.90 21.00 8.68
N HIS A 397 26.91 20.64 9.96
CA HIS A 397 27.62 19.47 10.48
C HIS A 397 26.63 18.36 10.90
N GLU A 398 25.40 18.47 10.41
CA GLU A 398 24.30 17.52 10.59
C GLU A 398 23.96 16.94 9.22
N GLY A 399 23.18 15.85 9.18
CA GLY A 399 22.81 15.24 7.89
C GLY A 399 21.98 16.16 7.00
N ASP A 400 22.54 16.53 5.86
CA ASP A 400 22.00 17.48 4.90
C ASP A 400 21.61 16.83 3.56
N SER A 401 20.74 17.50 2.80
CA SER A 401 20.44 17.14 1.41
C SER A 401 20.82 18.29 0.49
N ILE A 402 21.91 18.09 -0.27
CA ILE A 402 22.55 19.11 -1.10
C ILE A 402 22.35 18.75 -2.57
N ASN A 403 21.62 19.61 -3.28
CA ASN A 403 21.34 19.43 -4.70
C ASN A 403 22.07 20.49 -5.53
N GLY A 404 22.86 20.00 -6.49
CA GLY A 404 23.52 20.77 -7.54
C GLY A 404 22.57 21.21 -8.65
N THR A 405 23.16 21.83 -9.68
CA THR A 405 22.50 22.32 -10.88
C THR A 405 23.24 21.84 -12.11
N ILE A 406 22.54 21.64 -13.23
CA ILE A 406 23.18 21.37 -14.54
C ILE A 406 24.39 22.29 -14.81
N GLY A 407 25.56 21.67 -15.03
CA GLY A 407 26.90 22.24 -15.21
C GLY A 407 27.85 21.77 -14.11
N ASP A 408 29.16 22.01 -14.28
CA ASP A 408 30.19 21.58 -13.33
C ASP A 408 29.94 22.14 -11.91
N ASN A 409 29.78 21.26 -10.94
CA ASN A 409 29.45 21.55 -9.55
C ASN A 409 30.54 21.09 -8.59
N HIS A 410 30.56 21.73 -7.43
CA HIS A 410 31.44 21.37 -6.32
C HIS A 410 30.57 21.26 -5.07
N LEU A 411 30.22 20.03 -4.68
CA LEU A 411 29.33 19.73 -3.57
C LEU A 411 30.13 19.16 -2.38
N PHE A 412 29.92 19.72 -1.20
CA PHE A 412 30.62 19.34 0.03
C PHE A 412 29.61 19.18 1.17
N GLY A 413 29.49 17.97 1.73
CA GLY A 413 28.59 17.63 2.84
C GLY A 413 29.13 18.10 4.20
N LEU A 414 30.46 18.06 4.34
CA LEU A 414 31.23 18.41 5.54
C LEU A 414 31.22 17.31 6.60
N GLY A 415 30.11 17.13 7.31
CA GLY A 415 29.97 15.99 8.20
C GLY A 415 28.56 15.88 8.77
N GLY A 416 28.25 14.73 9.35
CA GLY A 416 26.86 14.26 9.43
C GLY A 416 26.59 13.28 8.28
N ASP A 417 25.44 12.60 8.27
CA ASP A 417 25.10 11.65 7.20
C ASP A 417 24.38 12.40 6.06
N ASP A 418 25.11 12.74 5.00
CA ASP A 418 24.68 13.66 3.94
C ASP A 418 24.19 12.96 2.67
N MET A 419 23.38 13.65 1.87
CA MET A 419 22.97 13.24 0.53
C MET A 419 23.31 14.34 -0.48
N LEU A 420 24.27 14.09 -1.37
CA LEU A 420 24.75 15.01 -2.40
C LEU A 420 24.30 14.54 -3.80
N THR A 421 23.69 15.41 -4.59
CA THR A 421 23.24 15.10 -5.96
C THR A 421 23.61 16.22 -6.93
N ALA A 422 24.52 15.98 -7.88
CA ALA A 422 25.11 17.04 -8.72
C ALA A 422 24.40 17.28 -10.08
N GLN A 423 23.77 16.26 -10.65
CA GLN A 423 23.02 16.27 -11.92
C GLN A 423 23.85 15.99 -13.16
N ALA A 424 24.14 16.98 -14.01
CA ALA A 424 24.85 16.75 -15.27
C ALA A 424 25.93 17.81 -15.40
N GLY A 425 27.17 17.41 -15.60
CA GLY A 425 28.35 18.26 -15.47
C GLY A 425 29.55 17.41 -15.09
N ASN A 426 30.75 18.00 -15.08
CA ASN A 426 31.92 17.33 -14.53
C ASN A 426 32.04 17.74 -13.06
N ASP A 427 31.48 16.95 -12.16
CA ASP A 427 31.19 17.37 -10.80
C ASP A 427 32.24 16.84 -9.80
N VAL A 428 32.41 17.56 -8.69
CA VAL A 428 33.25 17.14 -7.56
C VAL A 428 32.37 17.00 -6.34
N LEU A 429 32.28 15.78 -5.80
CA LEU A 429 31.47 15.45 -4.64
C LEU A 429 32.38 14.97 -3.49
N ASP A 430 32.16 15.51 -2.30
CA ASP A 430 32.93 15.21 -1.09
C ASP A 430 31.93 15.18 0.10
N GLY A 431 31.57 13.98 0.55
CA GLY A 431 30.64 13.81 1.67
C GLY A 431 31.20 14.41 2.95
N GLY A 432 32.47 14.10 3.23
CA GLY A 432 33.15 14.56 4.43
C GLY A 432 33.07 13.45 5.48
N ALA A 433 32.82 13.80 6.75
CA ALA A 433 32.78 12.81 7.83
C ALA A 433 31.35 12.37 8.16
N GLY A 434 30.98 11.11 7.91
CA GLY A 434 29.62 10.64 8.13
C GLY A 434 29.36 9.31 7.46
N ASN A 435 28.11 9.02 7.09
CA ASN A 435 27.82 7.94 6.15
C ASN A 435 27.02 8.54 5.01
N ASP A 436 27.72 8.95 3.96
CA ASP A 436 27.18 9.84 2.95
C ASP A 436 26.67 9.09 1.72
N GLN A 437 25.72 9.69 1.00
CA GLN A 437 25.26 9.22 -0.31
C GLN A 437 25.60 10.25 -1.38
N LEU A 438 26.42 9.84 -2.34
CA LEU A 438 26.96 10.71 -3.39
C LEU A 438 26.42 10.29 -4.76
N MET A 439 25.79 11.22 -5.47
CA MET A 439 25.23 11.00 -6.80
C MET A 439 25.78 12.05 -7.78
N GLY A 440 26.75 11.66 -8.61
CA GLY A 440 27.35 12.55 -9.62
C GLY A 440 26.37 12.83 -10.76
N GLY A 441 25.90 11.77 -11.41
CA GLY A 441 24.96 11.85 -12.52
C GLY A 441 25.69 11.70 -13.85
N ALA A 442 25.49 12.61 -14.80
CA ALA A 442 26.07 12.48 -16.14
C ALA A 442 27.27 13.41 -16.35
N GLY A 443 28.43 12.87 -16.75
CA GLY A 443 29.66 13.63 -17.00
C GLY A 443 30.87 12.98 -16.33
N ASP A 444 32.04 13.62 -16.40
CA ASP A 444 33.25 13.05 -15.78
C ASP A 444 33.31 13.48 -14.31
N ASP A 445 32.77 12.65 -13.41
CA ASP A 445 32.61 12.99 -12.00
C ASP A 445 33.77 12.52 -11.13
N GLN A 446 34.03 13.29 -10.07
CA GLN A 446 35.04 12.99 -9.07
C GLN A 446 34.44 12.91 -7.67
N TYR A 447 34.50 11.71 -7.09
CA TYR A 447 34.10 11.44 -5.72
C TYR A 447 35.32 11.43 -4.81
N ARG A 448 35.32 12.20 -3.73
CA ARG A 448 36.46 12.31 -2.81
C ARG A 448 36.23 11.45 -1.57
N PHE A 449 37.25 10.68 -1.19
CA PHE A 449 37.16 9.78 -0.04
C PHE A 449 38.50 9.69 0.71
N GLY A 450 38.46 9.53 2.03
CA GLY A 450 39.67 9.55 2.85
C GLY A 450 39.46 8.97 4.25
N VAL A 451 40.49 9.11 5.10
CA VAL A 451 40.42 8.64 6.49
C VAL A 451 39.48 9.52 7.32
N GLY A 452 38.57 8.89 8.07
CA GLY A 452 37.56 9.56 8.89
C GLY A 452 36.31 9.99 8.14
N TYR A 453 36.12 9.47 6.91
CA TYR A 453 34.95 9.74 6.08
C TYR A 453 33.76 8.84 6.43
N GLY A 454 33.99 7.67 7.04
CA GLY A 454 32.95 6.72 7.46
C GLY A 454 32.50 5.79 6.34
N HIS A 455 31.21 5.43 6.29
CA HIS A 455 30.66 4.40 5.38
C HIS A 455 29.83 5.03 4.27
N ASP A 456 30.52 5.50 3.23
CA ASP A 456 29.91 6.26 2.14
C ASP A 456 29.44 5.36 0.99
N ARG A 457 28.47 5.88 0.21
CA ARG A 457 27.91 5.20 -0.96
C ARG A 457 27.91 6.12 -2.17
N ILE A 458 28.29 5.57 -3.32
CA ILE A 458 28.20 6.24 -4.62
C ILE A 458 27.11 5.57 -5.45
N ARG A 459 26.23 6.38 -6.02
CA ARG A 459 25.39 5.99 -7.17
C ARG A 459 25.84 6.81 -8.36
N ASN A 460 26.64 6.20 -9.24
CA ASN A 460 27.21 6.93 -10.36
C ASN A 460 26.13 7.38 -11.35
N GLN A 461 25.28 6.46 -11.80
CA GLN A 461 24.17 6.71 -12.73
C GLN A 461 24.57 7.51 -13.99
N ASP A 462 25.76 7.27 -14.54
CA ASP A 462 26.19 7.89 -15.80
C ASP A 462 25.95 6.95 -17.01
N SER A 463 25.05 7.37 -17.91
CA SER A 463 24.80 6.69 -19.19
C SER A 463 25.47 7.36 -20.39
N GLY A 464 26.42 8.27 -20.16
CA GLY A 464 27.11 9.05 -21.18
C GLY A 464 28.19 8.26 -21.92
N GLU A 465 28.26 8.39 -23.26
CA GLU A 465 29.37 7.82 -24.03
C GLU A 465 30.69 8.56 -23.75
N GLY A 466 31.74 7.83 -23.35
CA GLY A 466 33.08 8.37 -23.15
C GLY A 466 33.30 9.05 -21.80
N ARG A 467 32.44 8.76 -20.81
CA ARG A 467 32.61 9.15 -19.42
C ARG A 467 33.90 8.64 -18.80
N PHE A 468 34.37 9.32 -17.77
CA PHE A 468 35.54 8.93 -17.00
C PHE A 468 35.39 9.34 -15.52
N ASP A 469 34.68 8.52 -14.76
CA ASP A 469 34.37 8.75 -13.35
C ASP A 469 35.44 8.20 -12.43
N VAL A 470 35.80 8.96 -11.41
CA VAL A 470 36.91 8.60 -10.52
C VAL A 470 36.58 8.77 -9.05
N VAL A 471 37.12 7.86 -8.23
CA VAL A 471 37.28 8.09 -6.80
C VAL A 471 38.67 8.65 -6.54
N ARG A 472 38.76 9.83 -5.94
CA ARG A 472 40.02 10.45 -5.52
C ARG A 472 40.27 10.21 -4.03
N MET A 473 41.31 9.43 -3.75
CA MET A 473 41.77 9.13 -2.39
C MET A 473 42.57 10.30 -1.82
N LEU A 474 42.17 10.78 -0.64
CA LEU A 474 42.78 11.93 0.03
C LEU A 474 43.77 11.50 1.13
N GLY A 475 44.59 12.46 1.59
CA GLY A 475 45.41 12.30 2.78
C GLY A 475 46.71 11.52 2.56
N GLY A 476 47.16 11.39 1.30
CA GLY A 476 48.38 10.66 0.96
C GLY A 476 48.25 9.14 1.01
N LEU A 477 47.03 8.61 0.96
CA LEU A 477 46.75 7.17 0.79
C LEU A 477 47.35 6.65 -0.53
N THR A 478 47.75 5.38 -0.53
CA THR A 478 48.27 4.66 -1.70
C THR A 478 47.48 3.38 -1.94
N ALA A 479 47.69 2.72 -3.09
CA ALA A 479 47.02 1.46 -3.41
C ALA A 479 47.24 0.32 -2.39
N ASN A 480 48.32 0.38 -1.58
CA ASN A 480 48.56 -0.62 -0.52
C ASN A 480 47.76 -0.35 0.76
N ASP A 481 47.21 0.86 0.89
CA ASP A 481 46.46 1.28 2.08
C ASP A 481 44.97 0.94 1.98
N ILE A 482 44.51 0.45 0.81
CA ILE A 482 43.13 0.07 0.56
C ILE A 482 43.00 -1.42 0.18
N THR A 483 41.79 -1.96 0.34
CA THR A 483 41.35 -3.22 -0.26
C THR A 483 40.18 -2.94 -1.19
N VAL A 484 40.19 -3.57 -2.36
CA VAL A 484 39.11 -3.49 -3.35
C VAL A 484 38.51 -4.88 -3.50
N SER A 485 37.19 -4.99 -3.35
CA SER A 485 36.48 -6.27 -3.42
C SER A 485 35.08 -6.10 -4.02
N ARG A 486 34.59 -7.13 -4.73
CA ARG A 486 33.19 -7.27 -5.10
C ARG A 486 32.36 -7.78 -3.92
N GLN A 487 31.21 -7.18 -3.67
CA GLN A 487 30.18 -7.71 -2.78
C GLN A 487 28.84 -7.61 -3.52
N SER A 488 28.30 -8.75 -3.98
CA SER A 488 27.20 -8.76 -4.94
C SER A 488 27.57 -7.93 -6.18
N ASP A 489 26.72 -7.01 -6.64
CA ASP A 489 27.06 -6.10 -7.75
C ASP A 489 27.77 -4.80 -7.32
N ASP A 490 28.11 -4.66 -6.05
CA ASP A 490 28.76 -3.46 -5.54
C ASP A 490 30.29 -3.60 -5.55
N LEU A 491 30.99 -2.52 -5.89
CA LEU A 491 32.42 -2.37 -5.63
C LEU A 491 32.61 -1.79 -4.24
N VAL A 492 33.37 -2.49 -3.39
CA VAL A 492 33.69 -2.06 -2.03
C VAL A 492 35.16 -1.70 -1.94
N ILE A 493 35.44 -0.46 -1.52
CA ILE A 493 36.77 0.09 -1.30
C ILE A 493 36.92 0.36 0.20
N ALA A 494 37.71 -0.45 0.90
CA ALA A 494 37.94 -0.32 2.34
C ALA A 494 39.34 0.21 2.64
N ILE A 495 39.47 1.16 3.57
CA ILE A 495 40.79 1.64 4.03
C ILE A 495 41.31 0.71 5.13
N ASN A 496 42.40 0.00 4.89
CA ASN A 496 42.89 -1.12 5.71
C ASN A 496 43.19 -0.77 7.18
N ALA A 497 43.53 0.49 7.46
CA ALA A 497 43.93 0.96 8.80
C ALA A 497 42.83 1.75 9.52
N ALA A 498 41.64 1.86 8.94
CA ALA A 498 40.52 2.63 9.47
C ALA A 498 39.20 1.85 9.30
N ASP A 499 38.10 2.40 9.82
CA ASP A 499 36.75 1.85 9.64
C ASP A 499 36.02 2.55 8.48
N ASP A 500 36.77 3.11 7.53
CA ASP A 500 36.23 3.87 6.41
C ASP A 500 36.02 2.94 5.21
N VAL A 501 34.78 2.90 4.69
CA VAL A 501 34.36 2.05 3.57
C VAL A 501 33.59 2.89 2.57
N LEU A 502 33.99 2.85 1.30
CA LEU A 502 33.26 3.43 0.19
C LEU A 502 32.65 2.31 -0.66
N ARG A 503 31.34 2.36 -0.87
CA ARG A 503 30.61 1.40 -1.70
C ARG A 503 30.09 2.06 -2.96
N VAL A 504 30.49 1.57 -4.13
CA VAL A 504 29.94 1.99 -5.41
C VAL A 504 28.83 1.01 -5.78
N GLU A 505 27.59 1.49 -5.72
CA GLU A 505 26.39 0.67 -5.93
C GLU A 505 26.29 0.24 -7.41
N SER A 506 25.96 -1.04 -7.65
CA SER A 506 25.74 -1.59 -9.01
C SER A 506 26.94 -1.48 -9.96
N HIS A 507 28.16 -1.40 -9.42
CA HIS A 507 29.38 -1.29 -10.21
C HIS A 507 29.58 -2.45 -11.19
N PHE A 508 29.21 -3.68 -10.81
CA PHE A 508 29.35 -4.89 -11.65
C PHE A 508 28.06 -5.28 -12.38
N ASP A 509 26.99 -4.50 -12.24
CA ASP A 509 25.69 -4.82 -12.81
C ASP A 509 25.77 -4.99 -14.35
N GLN A 510 25.23 -6.10 -14.84
CA GLN A 510 25.33 -6.55 -16.22
C GLN A 510 26.77 -6.53 -16.77
N GLU A 511 27.74 -6.84 -15.90
CA GLU A 511 29.17 -6.81 -16.19
C GLU A 511 29.62 -5.48 -16.83
N GLY A 512 29.01 -4.39 -16.35
CA GLY A 512 29.33 -3.01 -16.74
C GLY A 512 28.50 -2.49 -17.90
N ALA A 513 27.58 -3.28 -18.47
CA ALA A 513 26.68 -2.80 -19.52
C ALA A 513 25.72 -1.70 -19.00
N SER A 514 25.40 -1.70 -17.70
CA SER A 514 24.58 -0.67 -17.05
C SER A 514 25.27 0.69 -16.91
N GLN A 515 26.58 0.76 -17.16
CA GLN A 515 27.44 1.95 -17.04
C GLN A 515 27.45 2.59 -15.63
N SER A 516 27.00 1.87 -14.60
CA SER A 516 26.99 2.36 -13.21
C SER A 516 28.35 2.29 -12.51
N TYR A 517 29.38 1.73 -13.15
CA TYR A 517 30.73 1.61 -12.60
C TYR A 517 31.46 2.97 -12.52
N ILE A 518 32.52 3.06 -11.72
CA ILE A 518 33.57 4.09 -11.87
C ILE A 518 34.76 3.54 -12.67
N ASP A 519 35.52 4.38 -13.34
CA ASP A 519 36.62 3.93 -14.21
C ASP A 519 37.90 3.63 -13.41
N ALA A 520 38.23 4.50 -12.45
CA ALA A 520 39.50 4.43 -11.74
C ALA A 520 39.46 5.02 -10.32
N ILE A 521 40.40 4.57 -9.50
CA ILE A 521 40.74 5.15 -8.21
C ILE A 521 42.06 5.92 -8.36
N LEU A 522 42.06 7.21 -8.07
CA LEU A 522 43.19 8.12 -8.21
C LEU A 522 43.80 8.46 -6.85
N PHE A 523 45.13 8.40 -6.73
CA PHE A 523 45.87 8.72 -5.50
C PHE A 523 46.60 10.07 -5.60
N ASP A 524 46.90 10.68 -4.46
CA ASP A 524 47.57 11.99 -4.36
C ASP A 524 48.98 12.03 -5.00
N ASP A 525 49.65 10.88 -5.16
CA ASP A 525 50.95 10.77 -5.84
C ASP A 525 50.84 10.71 -7.37
N GLY A 526 49.60 10.72 -7.89
CA GLY A 526 49.27 10.63 -9.31
C GLY A 526 49.23 9.21 -9.87
N SER A 527 49.41 8.17 -9.03
CA SER A 527 49.13 6.79 -9.43
C SER A 527 47.62 6.53 -9.52
N GLN A 528 47.23 5.54 -10.33
CA GLN A 528 45.84 5.13 -10.51
C GLN A 528 45.70 3.61 -10.40
N LEU A 529 44.55 3.15 -9.92
CA LEU A 529 44.09 1.76 -9.99
C LEU A 529 42.82 1.72 -10.83
N ASP A 530 42.89 1.06 -11.99
CA ASP A 530 41.74 0.90 -12.88
C ASP A 530 40.77 -0.13 -12.27
N VAL A 531 39.48 0.18 -12.24
CA VAL A 531 38.43 -0.68 -11.65
C VAL A 531 37.23 -0.86 -12.58
N GLY A 532 37.28 -0.35 -13.81
CA GLY A 532 36.24 -0.54 -14.82
C GLY A 532 36.19 -1.97 -15.40
N PRO A 533 35.36 -2.23 -16.42
CA PRO A 533 35.03 -3.56 -16.93
C PRO A 533 36.25 -4.44 -17.29
N ALA A 534 37.34 -3.83 -17.77
CA ALA A 534 38.55 -4.58 -18.12
C ALA A 534 39.29 -5.20 -16.91
N GLN A 535 38.90 -4.86 -15.68
CA GLN A 535 39.47 -5.34 -14.44
C GLN A 535 38.50 -6.19 -13.60
N PHE A 536 37.24 -6.35 -14.03
CA PHE A 536 36.23 -7.10 -13.28
C PHE A 536 36.67 -8.53 -12.96
N ASP A 537 37.21 -9.26 -13.94
CA ASP A 537 37.74 -10.61 -13.73
C ASP A 537 38.81 -10.66 -12.64
N GLN A 538 39.72 -9.69 -12.62
CA GLN A 538 40.77 -9.64 -11.60
C GLN A 538 40.20 -9.35 -10.21
N ILE A 539 39.16 -8.52 -10.13
CA ILE A 539 38.48 -8.20 -8.89
C ILE A 539 37.71 -9.42 -8.38
N ASN A 540 36.95 -10.12 -9.23
CA ASN A 540 36.19 -11.33 -8.86
C ASN A 540 37.12 -12.40 -8.25
N VAL A 541 38.23 -12.69 -8.92
CA VAL A 541 39.24 -13.66 -8.44
C VAL A 541 39.83 -13.24 -7.09
N ALA A 542 40.05 -11.94 -6.88
CA ALA A 542 40.65 -11.43 -5.65
C ALA A 542 39.66 -11.30 -4.49
N SER A 543 38.35 -11.18 -4.76
CA SER A 543 37.33 -10.87 -3.76
C SER A 543 36.56 -12.06 -3.23
N GLN A 544 36.62 -13.22 -3.88
CA GLN A 544 35.84 -14.38 -3.48
C GLN A 544 36.45 -15.11 -2.29
N VAL A 545 35.64 -15.23 -1.24
CA VAL A 545 35.89 -16.11 -0.11
C VAL A 545 34.75 -17.10 -0.09
N ILE A 546 35.04 -18.35 -0.47
CA ILE A 546 34.08 -19.45 -0.44
C ILE A 546 34.03 -20.02 0.99
N THR A 547 32.84 -20.19 1.53
CA THR A 547 32.54 -20.63 2.89
C THR A 547 31.58 -21.83 2.90
N GLU A 548 31.09 -22.24 4.07
CA GLU A 548 30.06 -23.31 4.19
C GLU A 548 28.66 -22.70 4.44
N GLY A 549 28.44 -21.44 4.05
CA GLY A 549 27.12 -20.81 4.09
C GLY A 549 26.90 -19.98 2.83
N ASP A 550 25.68 -19.46 2.67
CA ASP A 550 25.20 -18.82 1.44
C ASP A 550 26.18 -17.78 0.85
N ASP A 551 26.78 -18.15 -0.28
CA ASP A 551 27.80 -17.38 -0.98
C ASP A 551 27.31 -16.87 -2.34
N GLN A 552 27.87 -15.74 -2.79
CA GLN A 552 27.70 -15.26 -4.17
C GLN A 552 29.04 -15.34 -4.90
N LEU A 553 29.11 -16.22 -5.90
CA LEU A 553 30.31 -16.57 -6.64
C LEU A 553 30.17 -16.15 -8.10
N HIS A 554 31.22 -15.54 -8.64
CA HIS A 554 31.26 -15.02 -10.01
C HIS A 554 32.54 -15.47 -10.72
N GLY A 555 32.42 -16.30 -11.73
CA GLY A 555 33.50 -16.66 -12.62
C GLY A 555 34.11 -15.45 -13.34
N THR A 556 35.04 -15.79 -14.19
CA THR A 556 35.78 -14.92 -15.08
C THR A 556 35.47 -15.31 -16.52
N SER A 557 36.00 -14.55 -17.48
CA SER A 557 35.91 -14.93 -18.90
C SER A 557 36.75 -16.16 -19.31
N LEU A 558 37.16 -17.00 -18.36
CA LEU A 558 38.00 -18.17 -18.57
C LEU A 558 37.32 -19.40 -17.98
N GLY A 559 37.34 -20.53 -18.71
CA GLY A 559 36.86 -21.80 -18.17
C GLY A 559 37.63 -22.23 -16.91
N GLU A 560 36.92 -22.36 -15.81
CA GLU A 560 37.45 -22.66 -14.49
C GLU A 560 36.58 -23.66 -13.72
N SER A 561 36.88 -23.86 -12.43
CA SER A 561 36.12 -24.76 -11.58
C SER A 561 35.73 -24.04 -10.31
N ILE A 562 34.43 -23.98 -10.08
CA ILE A 562 33.79 -23.26 -8.98
C ILE A 562 33.04 -24.28 -8.12
N ASN A 563 33.16 -24.17 -6.81
CA ASN A 563 32.51 -25.07 -5.86
C ASN A 563 31.93 -24.21 -4.72
N GLY A 564 30.60 -24.26 -4.55
CA GLY A 564 29.84 -23.51 -3.54
C GLY A 564 29.96 -24.07 -2.12
N LEU A 565 30.21 -25.38 -1.99
CA LEU A 565 30.31 -26.15 -0.76
C LEU A 565 28.97 -26.43 -0.06
N SER A 566 28.50 -25.55 0.79
CA SER A 566 27.26 -25.75 1.52
C SER A 566 26.63 -24.41 1.79
N GLY A 567 25.31 -24.35 1.91
CA GLY A 567 24.58 -23.08 1.91
C GLY A 567 23.82 -22.92 0.61
N ASP A 568 22.87 -21.99 0.59
CA ASP A 568 22.08 -21.71 -0.62
C ASP A 568 22.86 -20.69 -1.47
N ASP A 569 23.64 -21.17 -2.43
CA ASP A 569 24.62 -20.36 -3.17
C ASP A 569 24.06 -19.76 -4.46
N SER A 570 24.62 -18.63 -4.89
CA SER A 570 24.38 -18.06 -6.22
C SER A 570 25.68 -18.03 -7.01
N ILE A 571 25.78 -18.84 -8.07
CA ILE A 571 27.01 -19.04 -8.83
C ILE A 571 26.79 -18.65 -10.29
N TYR A 572 27.68 -17.80 -10.82
CA TYR A 572 27.66 -17.34 -12.21
C TYR A 572 28.97 -17.75 -12.89
N GLY A 573 28.91 -18.55 -13.96
CA GLY A 573 30.07 -19.06 -14.69
C GLY A 573 30.73 -18.03 -15.61
N LYS A 574 29.91 -17.19 -16.26
CA LYS A 574 30.29 -16.24 -17.33
C LYS A 574 30.81 -16.93 -18.59
N ASP A 575 31.69 -16.27 -19.35
CA ASP A 575 32.27 -16.84 -20.56
C ASP A 575 33.29 -17.93 -20.18
N GLY A 576 33.20 -19.11 -20.78
CA GLY A 576 34.09 -20.18 -20.37
C GLY A 576 33.69 -21.56 -20.82
N GLN A 577 34.20 -22.53 -20.09
CA GLN A 577 33.78 -23.93 -20.13
C GLN A 577 33.99 -24.38 -18.69
N ASP A 578 32.97 -24.17 -17.90
CA ASP A 578 33.06 -24.11 -16.45
C ASP A 578 32.62 -25.42 -15.82
N TRP A 579 33.25 -25.72 -14.69
CA TRP A 579 32.98 -26.90 -13.89
C TRP A 579 32.44 -26.44 -12.54
N ILE A 580 31.12 -26.32 -12.46
CA ILE A 580 30.40 -25.70 -11.35
C ILE A 580 29.71 -26.77 -10.49
N TYR A 581 29.89 -26.66 -9.17
CA TYR A 581 29.32 -27.56 -8.17
C TYR A 581 28.64 -26.72 -7.08
N GLY A 582 27.33 -26.86 -6.87
CA GLY A 582 26.60 -26.27 -5.74
C GLY A 582 26.87 -27.00 -4.42
N ASP A 583 26.94 -28.34 -4.50
CA ASP A 583 27.14 -29.27 -3.39
C ASP A 583 25.92 -29.40 -2.45
N ALA A 584 25.72 -28.59 -1.41
CA ALA A 584 24.61 -28.81 -0.46
C ALA A 584 23.88 -27.52 -0.09
N GLY A 585 22.65 -27.37 -0.58
CA GLY A 585 21.83 -26.19 -0.42
C GLY A 585 20.80 -26.15 -1.53
N ASN A 586 19.98 -25.10 -1.56
CA ASN A 586 19.12 -24.81 -2.72
C ASN A 586 19.85 -23.76 -3.57
N ASP A 587 20.66 -24.24 -4.51
CA ASP A 587 21.61 -23.41 -5.23
C ASP A 587 21.00 -22.82 -6.51
N GLN A 588 21.45 -21.63 -6.88
CA GLN A 588 21.14 -20.99 -8.16
C GLN A 588 22.42 -20.89 -8.97
N ILE A 589 22.51 -21.66 -10.04
CA ILE A 589 23.74 -21.80 -10.82
C ILE A 589 23.47 -21.45 -12.29
N PHE A 590 24.22 -20.49 -12.80
CA PHE A 590 24.18 -20.03 -14.18
C PHE A 590 25.54 -20.35 -14.84
N GLY A 591 25.56 -21.16 -15.89
CA GLY A 591 26.74 -21.44 -16.71
C GLY A 591 27.15 -20.25 -17.57
N ASP A 592 26.15 -19.53 -18.10
CA ASP A 592 26.26 -18.36 -18.99
C ASP A 592 26.74 -18.71 -20.41
N GLU A 593 27.97 -18.35 -20.82
CA GLU A 593 28.45 -18.64 -22.19
C GLU A 593 29.52 -19.72 -22.14
N GLY A 594 29.27 -20.90 -22.67
CA GLY A 594 30.21 -21.99 -22.49
C GLY A 594 29.65 -23.35 -22.86
N SER A 595 30.48 -24.38 -22.81
CA SER A 595 29.97 -25.75 -22.74
C SER A 595 30.29 -26.24 -21.35
N ASP A 596 29.32 -26.06 -20.48
CA ASP A 596 29.53 -26.08 -19.04
C ASP A 596 29.10 -27.42 -18.43
N VAL A 597 29.69 -27.72 -17.29
CA VAL A 597 29.34 -28.87 -16.47
C VAL A 597 28.85 -28.33 -15.14
N VAL A 598 27.54 -28.37 -14.95
CA VAL A 598 26.87 -27.84 -13.75
C VAL A 598 26.26 -28.99 -12.96
N LYS A 599 26.53 -28.98 -11.65
CA LYS A 599 25.93 -29.93 -10.71
C LYS A 599 25.33 -29.18 -9.53
N GLY A 600 24.04 -29.41 -9.27
CA GLY A 600 23.32 -28.85 -8.13
C GLY A 600 23.84 -29.46 -6.84
N GLY A 601 23.48 -30.71 -6.59
CA GLY A 601 23.97 -31.48 -5.45
C GLY A 601 22.83 -31.96 -4.57
N SER A 602 22.74 -31.51 -3.33
CA SER A 602 21.61 -31.84 -2.46
C SER A 602 20.80 -30.61 -2.07
N GLY A 603 19.51 -30.64 -2.35
CA GLY A 603 18.58 -29.54 -2.15
C GLY A 603 17.86 -29.27 -3.45
N ASN A 604 16.99 -28.25 -3.48
CA ASN A 604 16.20 -27.94 -4.66
C ASN A 604 16.92 -26.86 -5.47
N ASP A 605 17.61 -27.27 -6.52
CA ASP A 605 18.55 -26.43 -7.25
C ASP A 605 17.93 -25.85 -8.54
N LEU A 606 18.32 -24.65 -8.91
CA LEU A 606 18.05 -24.05 -10.21
C LEU A 606 19.35 -24.00 -11.01
N LEU A 607 19.42 -24.78 -12.08
CA LEU A 607 20.59 -24.87 -12.96
C LEU A 607 20.22 -24.34 -14.35
N ASP A 608 20.96 -23.35 -14.84
CA ASP A 608 20.81 -22.77 -16.17
C ASP A 608 22.15 -22.87 -16.91
N GLY A 609 22.20 -23.63 -18.00
CA GLY A 609 23.41 -23.83 -18.82
C GLY A 609 23.76 -22.58 -19.62
N GLY A 610 22.76 -21.98 -20.27
CA GLY A 610 22.93 -20.75 -21.03
C GLY A 610 23.22 -21.00 -22.51
N GLN A 611 24.40 -20.58 -23.00
CA GLN A 611 24.81 -20.73 -24.39
C GLN A 611 25.93 -21.75 -24.55
N GLY A 612 25.65 -22.85 -25.21
CA GLY A 612 26.60 -23.86 -25.70
C GLY A 612 26.13 -25.26 -25.30
N ASP A 613 26.89 -26.31 -25.67
CA ASP A 613 26.47 -27.68 -25.35
C ASP A 613 26.77 -28.03 -23.87
N ASP A 614 25.74 -28.04 -23.03
CA ASP A 614 25.88 -28.10 -21.57
C ASP A 614 25.58 -29.48 -20.96
N TYR A 615 26.12 -29.73 -19.77
CA TYR A 615 25.83 -30.89 -18.93
C TYR A 615 25.29 -30.43 -17.58
N LEU A 616 24.01 -30.65 -17.34
CA LEU A 616 23.31 -30.26 -16.11
C LEU A 616 22.87 -31.50 -15.34
N ASN A 617 23.17 -31.53 -14.04
CA ASN A 617 22.80 -32.64 -13.17
C ASN A 617 22.32 -32.13 -11.80
N GLY A 618 21.03 -32.25 -11.51
CA GLY A 618 20.40 -31.80 -10.26
C GLY A 618 20.88 -32.60 -9.04
N GLU A 619 21.05 -33.91 -9.23
CA GLU A 619 21.47 -34.89 -8.22
C GLU A 619 20.38 -35.29 -7.22
N SER A 620 20.08 -34.50 -6.19
CA SER A 620 19.02 -34.89 -5.23
C SER A 620 18.24 -33.70 -4.72
N GLY A 621 16.92 -33.76 -4.86
CA GLY A 621 16.01 -32.70 -4.50
C GLY A 621 15.00 -32.49 -5.62
N HIS A 622 14.26 -31.40 -5.57
CA HIS A 622 13.33 -31.02 -6.64
C HIS A 622 13.97 -29.89 -7.45
N ASP A 623 14.61 -30.24 -8.56
CA ASP A 623 15.51 -29.37 -9.29
C ASP A 623 14.84 -28.81 -10.55
N GLU A 624 15.25 -27.61 -10.97
CA GLU A 624 14.87 -27.00 -12.25
C GLU A 624 16.13 -26.83 -13.11
N LEU A 625 16.21 -27.59 -14.21
CA LEU A 625 17.35 -27.59 -15.13
C LEU A 625 16.95 -26.97 -16.47
N LYS A 626 17.70 -25.98 -16.93
CA LYS A 626 17.53 -25.29 -18.22
C LYS A 626 18.79 -25.42 -19.06
N GLY A 627 18.73 -26.18 -20.16
CA GLY A 627 19.85 -26.31 -21.09
C GLY A 627 20.20 -24.98 -21.75
N GLY A 628 19.23 -24.40 -22.48
CA GLY A 628 19.37 -23.08 -23.08
C GLY A 628 19.57 -23.19 -24.59
N PHE A 629 20.70 -22.71 -25.12
CA PHE A 629 21.06 -22.84 -26.53
C PHE A 629 22.20 -23.84 -26.69
N GLY A 630 21.95 -25.03 -27.22
CA GLY A 630 22.98 -26.04 -27.35
C GLY A 630 22.41 -27.44 -27.51
N ASN A 631 23.27 -28.44 -27.60
CA ASN A 631 22.84 -29.84 -27.53
C ASN A 631 23.12 -30.36 -26.13
N ASP A 632 22.13 -30.19 -25.26
CA ASP A 632 22.34 -30.24 -23.84
C ASP A 632 22.08 -31.65 -23.28
N VAL A 633 22.66 -31.91 -22.11
CA VAL A 633 22.45 -33.14 -21.36
C VAL A 633 21.87 -32.78 -20.01
N LEU A 634 20.60 -33.11 -19.81
CA LEU A 634 19.88 -32.82 -18.58
C LEU A 634 19.63 -34.11 -17.80
N ARG A 635 19.87 -34.03 -16.50
CA ARG A 635 19.66 -35.14 -15.58
C ARG A 635 19.18 -34.61 -14.24
N GLY A 636 17.88 -34.71 -13.97
CA GLY A 636 17.31 -34.39 -12.65
C GLY A 636 17.91 -35.28 -11.55
N SER A 637 17.76 -36.59 -11.72
CA SER A 637 18.16 -37.63 -10.75
C SER A 637 17.11 -37.81 -9.65
N LEU A 638 17.43 -37.73 -8.36
CA LEU A 638 16.48 -38.12 -7.31
C LEU A 638 15.57 -36.95 -6.92
N GLY A 639 14.27 -37.06 -7.23
CA GLY A 639 13.22 -36.16 -6.80
C GLY A 639 12.39 -35.66 -7.99
N ASP A 640 11.30 -34.95 -7.72
CA ASP A 640 10.39 -34.53 -8.81
C ASP A 640 10.97 -33.29 -9.49
N ASP A 641 11.57 -33.45 -10.67
CA ASP A 641 12.38 -32.43 -11.33
C ASP A 641 11.68 -31.78 -12.54
N ILE A 642 12.12 -30.58 -12.91
CA ILE A 642 11.71 -29.85 -14.12
C ILE A 642 12.91 -29.75 -15.06
N LEU A 643 12.81 -30.34 -16.25
CA LEU A 643 13.87 -30.38 -17.25
C LEU A 643 13.44 -29.63 -18.51
N ILE A 644 14.14 -28.54 -18.81
CA ILE A 644 13.88 -27.66 -19.95
C ILE A 644 15.08 -27.72 -20.88
N GLY A 645 14.99 -28.43 -22.01
CA GLY A 645 16.09 -28.54 -22.96
C GLY A 645 16.45 -27.20 -23.59
N GLY A 646 15.48 -26.58 -24.25
CA GLY A 646 15.71 -25.33 -24.96
C GLY A 646 15.98 -25.59 -26.45
N GLN A 647 16.84 -24.79 -27.07
CA GLN A 647 17.15 -24.93 -28.50
C GLN A 647 18.31 -25.87 -28.74
N GLY A 648 18.13 -26.82 -29.65
CA GLY A 648 19.13 -27.78 -30.07
C GLY A 648 18.72 -29.20 -29.70
N SER A 649 19.57 -30.19 -29.97
CA SER A 649 19.21 -31.62 -29.84
C SER A 649 19.59 -32.17 -28.48
N ASP A 650 18.61 -32.25 -27.59
CA ASP A 650 18.82 -32.47 -26.17
C ASP A 650 18.69 -33.94 -25.74
N ARG A 651 19.28 -34.24 -24.58
CA ARG A 651 19.29 -35.58 -23.99
C ARG A 651 18.92 -35.55 -22.53
N TYR A 652 17.75 -36.11 -22.22
CA TYR A 652 17.20 -36.24 -20.87
C TYR A 652 17.51 -37.63 -20.32
N PHE A 653 18.19 -37.73 -19.18
CA PHE A 653 18.58 -39.02 -18.59
C PHE A 653 17.75 -39.37 -17.36
N TYR A 654 17.10 -40.52 -17.39
CA TYR A 654 16.17 -40.94 -16.34
C TYR A 654 16.43 -42.38 -15.86
N GLY A 655 16.29 -42.63 -14.57
CA GLY A 655 16.53 -43.91 -13.88
C GLY A 655 15.40 -44.30 -12.92
N LEU A 656 15.50 -45.48 -12.31
CA LEU A 656 14.53 -45.92 -11.30
C LEU A 656 14.78 -45.23 -9.95
N GLY A 657 13.70 -44.76 -9.32
CA GLY A 657 13.70 -43.97 -8.11
C GLY A 657 13.99 -42.49 -8.35
N ASP A 658 14.02 -42.05 -9.61
CA ASP A 658 14.25 -40.65 -9.96
C ASP A 658 12.99 -39.81 -9.63
N GLY A 659 11.76 -40.35 -9.59
CA GLY A 659 10.57 -39.63 -9.08
C GLY A 659 9.58 -39.21 -10.17
N LEU A 660 8.92 -38.05 -10.04
CA LEU A 660 7.96 -37.56 -11.04
C LEU A 660 8.55 -36.36 -11.80
N ASP A 661 9.15 -36.62 -12.97
CA ASP A 661 9.84 -35.57 -13.75
C ASP A 661 8.94 -34.95 -14.81
N LEU A 662 9.03 -33.63 -14.94
CA LEU A 662 8.41 -32.84 -15.99
C LEU A 662 9.47 -32.46 -17.03
N ILE A 663 9.25 -32.81 -18.29
CA ILE A 663 10.04 -32.33 -19.42
C ILE A 663 9.24 -31.29 -20.19
N ASP A 664 9.81 -30.09 -20.33
CA ASP A 664 9.33 -29.04 -21.24
C ASP A 664 10.41 -28.75 -22.28
N ASN A 665 10.30 -29.40 -23.44
CA ASN A 665 11.37 -29.44 -24.42
C ASN A 665 11.75 -28.06 -24.99
N GLN A 666 10.76 -27.17 -25.20
CA GLN A 666 10.92 -25.81 -25.76
C GLN A 666 11.82 -25.65 -27.02
N GLY A 667 12.07 -26.71 -27.79
CA GLY A 667 12.99 -26.69 -28.93
C GLY A 667 12.42 -26.24 -30.28
N SER A 668 13.03 -26.74 -31.35
CA SER A 668 12.61 -26.55 -32.74
C SER A 668 12.21 -27.89 -33.37
N ILE A 669 11.41 -27.85 -34.44
CA ILE A 669 10.98 -29.07 -35.17
C ILE A 669 12.13 -29.79 -35.91
N ASP A 670 13.30 -29.17 -36.02
CA ASP A 670 14.49 -29.72 -36.68
C ASP A 670 15.46 -30.38 -35.68
N ASP A 671 15.22 -30.22 -34.39
CA ASP A 671 16.03 -30.77 -33.31
C ASP A 671 15.73 -32.26 -33.12
N ILE A 672 16.66 -33.01 -32.49
CA ILE A 672 16.48 -34.43 -32.19
C ILE A 672 16.61 -34.63 -30.69
N ASP A 673 15.47 -34.66 -30.02
CA ASP A 673 15.39 -34.73 -28.57
C ASP A 673 15.16 -36.16 -28.10
N ASN A 674 15.95 -36.59 -27.13
CA ASN A 674 15.96 -37.99 -26.69
C ASN A 674 15.80 -38.12 -25.19
N ILE A 675 14.81 -38.90 -24.76
CA ILE A 675 14.77 -39.42 -23.40
C ILE A 675 15.55 -40.73 -23.37
N ILE A 676 16.47 -40.86 -22.42
CA ILE A 676 17.36 -42.00 -22.27
C ILE A 676 17.11 -42.65 -20.91
N LEU A 677 16.46 -43.82 -20.95
CA LEU A 677 16.17 -44.64 -19.79
C LEU A 677 17.38 -45.54 -19.45
N LYS A 678 17.90 -45.40 -18.23
CA LYS A 678 19.10 -46.08 -17.73
C LYS A 678 18.90 -47.61 -17.56
N ASP A 679 20.02 -48.33 -17.43
CA ASP A 679 20.06 -49.79 -17.20
C ASP A 679 19.12 -50.21 -16.06
N GLY A 680 18.34 -51.26 -16.26
CA GLY A 680 17.32 -51.75 -15.32
C GLY A 680 15.88 -51.40 -15.69
N ILE A 681 15.67 -50.45 -16.62
CA ILE A 681 14.34 -50.14 -17.17
C ILE A 681 14.18 -50.87 -18.51
N LEU A 682 13.22 -51.81 -18.53
CA LEU A 682 12.94 -52.63 -19.71
C LEU A 682 11.74 -52.08 -20.48
N SER A 683 11.81 -52.11 -21.81
CA SER A 683 10.71 -51.67 -22.70
C SER A 683 9.35 -52.28 -22.36
N GLU A 684 9.33 -53.54 -21.92
CA GLU A 684 8.12 -54.28 -21.56
C GLU A 684 7.48 -53.85 -20.23
N ASN A 685 8.17 -53.04 -19.44
CA ASN A 685 7.71 -52.54 -18.14
C ASN A 685 7.34 -51.04 -18.19
N VAL A 686 7.41 -50.41 -19.36
CA VAL A 686 7.07 -49.00 -19.55
C VAL A 686 5.69 -48.90 -20.16
N ILE A 687 4.85 -48.09 -19.54
CA ILE A 687 3.49 -47.80 -20.02
C ILE A 687 3.49 -46.38 -20.58
N ILE A 688 3.02 -46.23 -21.81
CA ILE A 688 2.83 -44.92 -22.43
C ILE A 688 1.35 -44.58 -22.36
N ARG A 689 1.02 -43.39 -21.86
CA ARG A 689 -0.34 -42.86 -21.80
C ARG A 689 -0.36 -41.43 -22.32
N ARG A 690 -1.52 -41.04 -22.85
CA ARG A 690 -1.84 -39.63 -23.07
C ARG A 690 -2.61 -39.12 -21.87
N SER A 691 -2.36 -37.88 -21.49
CA SER A 691 -3.22 -37.13 -20.57
C SER A 691 -3.37 -35.71 -21.12
N ASP A 692 -4.58 -35.35 -21.55
CA ASP A 692 -4.88 -34.09 -22.25
C ASP A 692 -3.95 -33.84 -23.47
N ASN A 693 -2.95 -32.97 -23.28
CA ASN A 693 -1.96 -32.57 -24.29
C ASN A 693 -0.56 -33.12 -24.01
N ASP A 694 -0.40 -33.91 -22.95
CA ASP A 694 0.90 -34.36 -22.45
C ASP A 694 1.07 -35.86 -22.70
N LEU A 695 2.33 -36.25 -22.90
CA LEU A 695 2.72 -37.66 -22.99
C LEU A 695 3.22 -38.10 -21.61
N MET A 696 2.59 -39.14 -21.07
CA MET A 696 2.94 -39.74 -19.79
C MET A 696 3.71 -41.03 -20.04
N ILE A 697 4.90 -41.14 -19.45
CA ILE A 697 5.75 -42.33 -19.51
C ILE A 697 5.84 -42.88 -18.09
N ILE A 698 5.07 -43.94 -17.82
CA ILE A 698 4.89 -44.49 -16.48
C ILE A 698 5.84 -45.68 -16.29
N LEU A 699 6.57 -45.65 -15.18
CA LEU A 699 7.63 -46.59 -14.81
C LEU A 699 7.37 -47.14 -13.39
N ASP A 700 7.99 -48.27 -13.04
CA ASP A 700 7.90 -48.90 -11.70
C ASP A 700 6.50 -48.96 -11.07
N GLU A 701 5.50 -49.44 -11.83
CA GLU A 701 4.09 -49.51 -11.39
C GLU A 701 3.49 -48.14 -10.98
N GLY A 702 4.04 -47.04 -11.51
CA GLY A 702 3.58 -45.66 -11.24
C GLY A 702 4.27 -44.96 -10.07
N LEU A 703 5.36 -45.53 -9.54
CA LEU A 703 6.20 -44.85 -8.55
C LEU A 703 7.18 -43.85 -9.18
N ASP A 704 7.50 -44.04 -10.45
CA ASP A 704 8.35 -43.19 -11.27
C ASP A 704 7.56 -42.79 -12.53
N GLU A 705 7.62 -41.54 -12.95
CA GLU A 705 6.90 -41.02 -14.11
C GLU A 705 7.68 -39.92 -14.81
N ILE A 706 7.59 -39.87 -16.15
CA ILE A 706 8.04 -38.73 -16.94
C ILE A 706 6.84 -38.15 -17.68
N ARG A 707 6.53 -36.89 -17.40
CA ARG A 707 5.52 -36.11 -18.11
C ARG A 707 6.20 -35.21 -19.14
N VAL A 708 5.95 -35.45 -20.42
CA VAL A 708 6.38 -34.54 -21.49
C VAL A 708 5.25 -33.56 -21.78
N GLN A 709 5.46 -32.31 -21.39
CA GLN A 709 4.43 -31.28 -21.45
C GLN A 709 4.14 -30.84 -22.89
N ASN A 710 2.86 -30.63 -23.21
CA ASN A 710 2.36 -30.14 -24.48
C ASN A 710 2.77 -30.97 -25.72
N TYR A 711 3.19 -32.23 -25.53
CA TYR A 711 3.61 -33.15 -26.59
C TYR A 711 2.61 -33.21 -27.76
N TYR A 712 1.30 -33.30 -27.46
CA TYR A 712 0.26 -33.39 -28.49
C TYR A 712 -0.21 -32.03 -29.02
N ARG A 713 0.11 -30.93 -28.31
CA ARG A 713 -0.32 -29.57 -28.67
C ARG A 713 0.62 -28.87 -29.64
N ASN A 714 1.93 -29.06 -29.48
CA ASN A 714 2.95 -28.35 -30.26
C ASN A 714 4.05 -29.30 -30.71
N SER A 715 4.36 -29.30 -32.01
CA SER A 715 5.41 -30.15 -32.58
C SER A 715 6.81 -29.86 -32.01
N THR A 716 7.08 -28.67 -31.47
CA THR A 716 8.38 -28.34 -30.87
C THR A 716 8.53 -28.80 -29.42
N SER A 717 7.43 -29.21 -28.78
CA SER A 717 7.43 -29.76 -27.41
C SER A 717 7.54 -31.29 -27.40
N ARG A 718 7.67 -31.91 -28.58
CA ARG A 718 7.75 -33.36 -28.72
C ARG A 718 9.16 -33.85 -28.44
N ILE A 719 9.23 -35.12 -28.04
CA ILE A 719 10.47 -35.90 -27.98
C ILE A 719 10.49 -36.83 -29.19
N ASP A 720 11.63 -36.93 -29.86
CA ASP A 720 11.79 -37.76 -31.05
C ASP A 720 11.93 -39.23 -30.71
N ASN A 721 12.72 -39.55 -29.68
CA ASN A 721 13.02 -40.92 -29.30
C ASN A 721 13.02 -41.14 -27.78
N LEU A 722 12.43 -42.26 -27.37
CA LEU A 722 12.64 -42.88 -26.06
C LEU A 722 13.62 -44.06 -26.23
N ILE A 723 14.79 -43.98 -25.59
CA ILE A 723 15.90 -44.93 -25.77
C ILE A 723 16.09 -45.75 -24.50
N PHE A 724 16.09 -47.08 -24.65
CA PHE A 724 16.37 -48.02 -23.56
C PHE A 724 17.83 -48.46 -23.60
N THR A 725 18.58 -48.20 -22.52
CA THR A 725 19.99 -48.58 -22.45
C THR A 725 20.22 -50.03 -22.02
N ASP A 726 19.25 -50.66 -21.33
CA ASP A 726 19.35 -52.07 -20.94
C ASP A 726 19.29 -52.99 -22.19
N PRO A 727 20.32 -53.81 -22.44
CA PRO A 727 20.36 -54.69 -23.62
C PRO A 727 19.33 -55.83 -23.56
N SER A 728 18.61 -56.00 -22.45
CA SER A 728 17.58 -57.02 -22.27
C SER A 728 16.20 -56.58 -22.78
N SER A 729 16.00 -55.28 -23.03
CA SER A 729 14.77 -54.74 -23.61
C SER A 729 14.44 -55.40 -24.93
N THR A 730 13.17 -55.78 -25.10
CA THR A 730 12.71 -56.38 -26.35
C THR A 730 12.72 -55.40 -27.52
N ASP A 731 12.50 -54.12 -27.24
CA ASP A 731 12.66 -53.01 -28.18
C ASP A 731 13.65 -51.97 -27.60
N PRO A 732 14.80 -51.72 -28.25
CA PRO A 732 15.81 -50.79 -27.73
C PRO A 732 15.42 -49.31 -27.85
N SER A 733 14.41 -48.95 -28.64
CA SER A 733 13.98 -47.56 -28.78
C SER A 733 12.59 -47.42 -29.37
N TRP A 734 11.80 -46.48 -28.86
CA TRP A 734 10.54 -46.05 -29.48
C TRP A 734 10.72 -44.68 -30.11
N ASP A 735 10.34 -44.54 -31.38
CA ASP A 735 10.21 -43.24 -32.03
C ASP A 735 8.85 -42.61 -31.71
N SER A 736 8.67 -41.34 -32.07
CA SER A 736 7.41 -40.61 -31.85
C SER A 736 6.17 -41.33 -32.40
N ALA A 737 6.28 -42.05 -33.53
CA ALA A 737 5.18 -42.83 -34.10
C ALA A 737 4.85 -44.07 -33.25
N ALA A 738 5.86 -44.75 -32.71
CA ALA A 738 5.65 -45.84 -31.77
C ALA A 738 5.04 -45.35 -30.45
N LEU A 739 5.48 -44.19 -29.93
CA LEU A 739 4.92 -43.58 -28.72
C LEU A 739 3.42 -43.22 -28.90
N GLU A 740 3.06 -42.58 -30.01
CA GLU A 740 1.67 -42.27 -30.34
C GLU A 740 0.83 -43.55 -30.48
N SER A 741 1.37 -44.59 -31.12
CA SER A 741 0.68 -45.87 -31.26
C SER A 741 0.52 -46.64 -29.95
N LEU A 742 1.40 -46.44 -28.97
CA LEU A 742 1.29 -47.06 -27.65
C LEU A 742 0.33 -46.28 -26.75
N ALA A 743 0.33 -44.95 -26.82
CA ALA A 743 -0.58 -44.09 -26.07
C ALA A 743 -2.05 -44.34 -26.40
N ASN A 744 -2.35 -44.64 -27.66
CA ASN A 744 -3.72 -44.89 -28.16
C ASN A 744 -4.12 -46.38 -28.13
N GLN A 745 -3.42 -47.24 -27.38
CA GLN A 745 -3.83 -48.64 -27.21
C GLN A 745 -4.81 -48.78 -26.04
N PRO A 746 -6.04 -49.28 -26.28
CA PRO A 746 -7.00 -49.52 -25.21
C PRO A 746 -6.57 -50.69 -24.32
N THR A 747 -6.99 -50.63 -23.07
CA THR A 747 -6.73 -51.57 -21.99
C THR A 747 -8.01 -51.82 -21.18
N GLU A 748 -7.93 -52.60 -20.10
CA GLU A 748 -9.09 -52.88 -19.23
C GLU A 748 -9.12 -51.95 -17.99
N ASN A 749 -8.41 -50.81 -18.06
CA ASN A 749 -8.42 -49.76 -17.05
C ASN A 749 -8.81 -48.45 -17.73
N ASN A 750 -9.15 -47.44 -16.93
CA ASN A 750 -9.45 -46.09 -17.39
C ASN A 750 -8.39 -45.54 -18.36
N ASP A 751 -8.81 -45.32 -19.59
CA ASP A 751 -8.01 -44.90 -20.73
C ASP A 751 -8.47 -43.54 -21.26
N GLU A 752 -7.53 -42.81 -21.87
CA GLU A 752 -7.83 -41.59 -22.63
C GLU A 752 -7.41 -41.84 -24.08
N LEU A 753 -8.40 -42.05 -24.95
CA LEU A 753 -8.21 -42.43 -26.35
C LEU A 753 -8.66 -41.31 -27.27
N HIS A 754 -7.79 -40.94 -28.22
CA HIS A 754 -8.05 -39.87 -29.17
C HIS A 754 -7.91 -40.34 -30.61
N GLY A 755 -8.89 -39.93 -31.41
CA GLY A 755 -8.90 -40.01 -32.85
C GLY A 755 -7.91 -39.04 -33.53
N ASP A 756 -7.92 -39.06 -34.85
CA ASP A 756 -7.31 -38.06 -35.71
C ASP A 756 -8.39 -37.31 -36.52
N ASP A 757 -8.01 -36.46 -37.47
CA ASP A 757 -9.00 -35.71 -38.28
C ASP A 757 -9.73 -36.60 -39.33
N ASN A 758 -9.64 -37.93 -39.26
CA ASN A 758 -10.33 -38.87 -40.16
C ASN A 758 -11.30 -39.75 -39.36
N SER A 759 -12.25 -40.37 -40.05
CA SER A 759 -13.12 -41.40 -39.45
C SER A 759 -12.33 -42.49 -38.69
N ASN A 760 -12.57 -42.58 -37.40
CA ASN A 760 -11.92 -43.49 -36.46
C ASN A 760 -12.89 -44.52 -35.89
N SER A 761 -12.31 -45.57 -35.29
CA SER A 761 -13.04 -46.58 -34.53
C SER A 761 -12.26 -46.85 -33.26
N LEU A 762 -12.80 -46.38 -32.14
CA LEU A 762 -12.21 -46.48 -30.81
C LEU A 762 -13.09 -47.37 -29.92
N ASP A 763 -12.45 -48.20 -29.09
CA ASP A 763 -13.11 -49.11 -28.14
C ASP A 763 -12.34 -49.04 -26.82
N GLY A 764 -12.97 -48.50 -25.77
CA GLY A 764 -12.40 -48.31 -24.43
C GLY A 764 -12.20 -49.62 -23.67
N LEU A 765 -13.01 -50.64 -23.98
CA LEU A 765 -13.06 -51.95 -23.32
C LEU A 765 -13.69 -51.91 -21.92
N ALA A 766 -12.89 -51.77 -20.87
CA ALA A 766 -13.37 -51.78 -19.50
C ALA A 766 -12.65 -50.71 -18.69
N GLY A 767 -13.32 -50.11 -17.71
CA GLY A 767 -12.79 -48.95 -17.00
C GLY A 767 -13.63 -47.71 -17.33
N ASP A 768 -13.38 -46.62 -16.62
CA ASP A 768 -14.08 -45.36 -16.88
C ASP A 768 -13.24 -44.56 -17.88
N ASP A 769 -13.57 -44.62 -19.17
CA ASP A 769 -12.74 -44.17 -20.28
C ASP A 769 -13.17 -42.79 -20.83
N LEU A 770 -12.22 -42.07 -21.42
CA LEU A 770 -12.47 -40.85 -22.22
C LEU A 770 -12.11 -41.13 -23.68
N LEU A 771 -13.10 -41.14 -24.57
CA LEU A 771 -12.94 -41.33 -26.00
C LEU A 771 -13.29 -40.04 -26.76
N VAL A 772 -12.38 -39.54 -27.59
CA VAL A 772 -12.57 -38.31 -28.37
C VAL A 772 -12.32 -38.58 -29.86
N GLY A 773 -13.30 -38.27 -30.71
CA GLY A 773 -13.28 -38.51 -32.17
C GLY A 773 -12.58 -37.41 -32.99
N HIS A 774 -12.80 -36.14 -32.65
CA HIS A 774 -12.33 -34.95 -33.36
C HIS A 774 -13.05 -34.63 -34.68
N ARG A 775 -12.57 -35.10 -35.83
CA ARG A 775 -13.19 -34.80 -37.12
C ARG A 775 -13.42 -36.07 -37.91
N GLY A 776 -14.51 -36.07 -38.67
CA GLY A 776 -14.87 -37.18 -39.54
C GLY A 776 -15.89 -38.07 -38.85
N ASP A 777 -16.47 -39.01 -39.61
CA ASP A 777 -17.55 -39.84 -39.09
C ASP A 777 -16.96 -40.96 -38.20
N ASP A 778 -17.06 -40.80 -36.89
CA ASP A 778 -16.39 -41.64 -35.90
C ASP A 778 -17.28 -42.73 -35.32
N THR A 779 -16.65 -43.77 -34.79
CA THR A 779 -17.34 -44.83 -34.02
C THR A 779 -16.63 -45.02 -32.69
N LEU A 780 -17.28 -44.56 -31.62
CA LEU A 780 -16.75 -44.58 -30.25
C LEU A 780 -17.55 -45.58 -29.42
N GLN A 781 -16.86 -46.52 -28.78
CA GLN A 781 -17.44 -47.57 -27.96
C GLN A 781 -16.79 -47.53 -26.57
N GLY A 782 -17.52 -47.14 -25.52
CA GLY A 782 -17.03 -47.15 -24.13
C GLY A 782 -16.87 -48.58 -23.59
N SER A 783 -17.87 -49.42 -23.89
CA SER A 783 -17.96 -50.83 -23.52
C SER A 783 -18.35 -51.07 -22.05
N GLY A 784 -17.51 -50.79 -21.05
CA GLY A 784 -17.91 -51.06 -19.67
C GLY A 784 -17.19 -50.24 -18.60
N GLY A 785 -17.93 -49.58 -17.74
CA GLY A 785 -17.45 -48.55 -16.82
C GLY A 785 -18.23 -47.27 -17.07
N ASP A 786 -17.97 -46.22 -16.29
CA ASP A 786 -18.68 -44.94 -16.47
C ASP A 786 -17.92 -44.07 -17.49
N ASP A 787 -18.29 -44.16 -18.76
CA ASP A 787 -17.49 -43.62 -19.87
C ASP A 787 -17.89 -42.20 -20.30
N THR A 788 -16.95 -41.45 -20.89
CA THR A 788 -17.20 -40.17 -21.57
C THR A 788 -16.80 -40.25 -23.03
N LEU A 789 -17.76 -40.09 -23.94
CA LEU A 789 -17.57 -40.18 -25.38
C LEU A 789 -17.88 -38.82 -26.04
N GLN A 790 -16.95 -38.30 -26.84
CA GLN A 790 -17.07 -37.03 -27.55
C GLN A 790 -16.82 -37.23 -29.06
N GLY A 791 -17.86 -37.11 -29.88
CA GLY A 791 -17.77 -37.24 -31.34
C GLY A 791 -17.08 -36.06 -32.02
N ASP A 792 -17.40 -34.83 -31.60
CA ASP A 792 -16.95 -33.56 -32.18
C ASP A 792 -17.57 -33.26 -33.57
N ASP A 793 -16.80 -33.00 -34.64
CA ASP A 793 -17.32 -32.63 -35.97
C ASP A 793 -17.42 -33.88 -36.89
N GLY A 794 -18.60 -34.44 -37.12
CA GLY A 794 -18.76 -35.68 -37.90
C GLY A 794 -20.20 -36.20 -37.83
N ASP A 795 -20.59 -37.14 -38.70
CA ASP A 795 -21.80 -37.93 -38.45
C ASP A 795 -21.40 -39.16 -37.59
N ASP A 796 -21.45 -39.03 -36.27
CA ASP A 796 -20.78 -39.93 -35.34
C ASP A 796 -21.69 -41.04 -34.76
N GLN A 797 -21.08 -42.15 -34.35
CA GLN A 797 -21.75 -43.25 -33.65
C GLN A 797 -21.12 -43.46 -32.27
N LEU A 798 -21.88 -43.17 -31.22
CA LEU A 798 -21.43 -43.26 -29.83
C LEU A 798 -22.22 -44.35 -29.11
N PHE A 799 -21.50 -45.31 -28.52
CA PHE A 799 -22.04 -46.42 -27.75
C PHE A 799 -21.41 -46.42 -26.36
N GLY A 800 -22.18 -46.10 -25.32
CA GLY A 800 -21.71 -46.08 -23.93
C GLY A 800 -21.33 -47.49 -23.46
N GLY A 801 -22.32 -48.34 -23.20
CA GLY A 801 -22.12 -49.75 -22.88
C GLY A 801 -22.75 -50.13 -21.56
N GLU A 802 -21.96 -50.73 -20.66
CA GLU A 802 -22.36 -50.98 -19.27
C GLU A 802 -21.84 -49.85 -18.38
N GLY A 803 -22.68 -49.11 -17.66
CA GLY A 803 -22.22 -48.04 -16.77
C GLY A 803 -23.08 -46.80 -16.93
N SER A 804 -22.77 -45.74 -16.17
CA SER A 804 -23.42 -44.44 -16.31
C SER A 804 -22.57 -43.54 -17.19
N ASP A 805 -22.93 -43.46 -18.47
CA ASP A 805 -22.10 -42.86 -19.50
C ASP A 805 -22.51 -41.41 -19.85
N ASN A 806 -21.56 -40.63 -20.36
CA ASN A 806 -21.80 -39.29 -20.91
C ASN A 806 -21.43 -39.27 -22.40
N LEU A 807 -22.42 -39.17 -23.28
CA LEU A 807 -22.24 -39.18 -24.73
C LEU A 807 -22.57 -37.81 -25.32
N GLN A 808 -21.61 -37.23 -26.04
CA GLN A 808 -21.73 -35.95 -26.73
C GLN A 808 -21.42 -36.14 -28.21
N GLY A 809 -22.43 -36.04 -29.08
CA GLY A 809 -22.29 -36.14 -30.53
C GLY A 809 -21.45 -35.00 -31.10
N GLY A 810 -21.95 -33.77 -30.98
CA GLY A 810 -21.23 -32.57 -31.39
C GLY A 810 -21.90 -31.90 -32.59
N ARG A 811 -21.22 -31.85 -33.74
CA ARG A 811 -21.76 -31.33 -34.99
C ARG A 811 -21.87 -32.42 -36.04
N GLY A 812 -23.09 -32.70 -36.46
CA GLY A 812 -23.40 -33.62 -37.54
C GLY A 812 -24.67 -34.36 -37.18
N ASN A 813 -24.96 -35.45 -37.88
CA ASN A 813 -26.14 -36.27 -37.60
C ASN A 813 -25.69 -37.49 -36.82
N ASP A 814 -25.74 -37.36 -35.50
CA ASP A 814 -25.10 -38.30 -34.59
C ASP A 814 -26.08 -39.39 -34.16
N ARG A 815 -25.54 -40.58 -33.87
CA ARG A 815 -26.28 -41.72 -33.33
C ARG A 815 -25.72 -42.08 -31.97
N LEU A 816 -26.51 -41.84 -30.93
CA LEU A 816 -26.11 -42.07 -29.54
C LEU A 816 -26.91 -43.22 -28.95
N GLN A 817 -26.22 -44.15 -28.29
CA GLN A 817 -26.81 -45.25 -27.52
C GLN A 817 -26.06 -45.37 -26.20
N GLY A 818 -26.70 -44.97 -25.10
CA GLY A 818 -26.12 -45.06 -23.75
C GLY A 818 -25.83 -46.51 -23.39
N GLY A 819 -26.87 -47.33 -23.25
CA GLY A 819 -26.72 -48.76 -23.00
C GLY A 819 -27.39 -49.11 -21.68
N SER A 820 -26.75 -49.95 -20.86
CA SER A 820 -27.27 -50.27 -19.55
C SER A 820 -26.62 -49.42 -18.47
N GLY A 821 -27.44 -48.79 -17.64
CA GLY A 821 -27.01 -47.85 -16.60
C GLY A 821 -27.88 -46.60 -16.71
N ASP A 822 -27.51 -45.51 -16.06
CA ASP A 822 -28.27 -44.26 -16.20
C ASP A 822 -27.38 -43.25 -16.94
N ASP A 823 -27.69 -42.98 -18.20
CA ASP A 823 -26.80 -42.26 -19.13
C ASP A 823 -27.23 -40.80 -19.39
N GLU A 824 -26.27 -39.94 -19.73
CA GLU A 824 -26.52 -38.58 -20.25
C GLU A 824 -26.15 -38.51 -21.73
N LEU A 825 -27.13 -38.16 -22.57
CA LEU A 825 -27.00 -38.16 -24.03
C LEU A 825 -27.26 -36.75 -24.58
N SER A 826 -26.33 -36.23 -25.38
CA SER A 826 -26.45 -34.94 -26.07
C SER A 826 -25.99 -35.06 -27.52
N GLY A 827 -26.91 -34.99 -28.47
CA GLY A 827 -26.63 -35.04 -29.91
C GLY A 827 -25.89 -33.79 -30.37
N GLY A 828 -26.42 -32.60 -30.04
CA GLY A 828 -25.74 -31.35 -30.29
C GLY A 828 -26.34 -30.58 -31.46
N SER A 829 -25.61 -30.44 -32.57
CA SER A 829 -26.06 -29.71 -33.75
C SER A 829 -26.18 -30.63 -34.96
N GLY A 830 -27.40 -30.90 -35.39
CA GLY A 830 -27.73 -31.62 -36.61
C GLY A 830 -28.97 -32.45 -36.36
N SER A 831 -29.20 -33.50 -37.16
CA SER A 831 -30.40 -34.35 -37.01
C SER A 831 -30.05 -35.65 -36.31
N ASP A 832 -30.17 -35.65 -34.99
CA ASP A 832 -29.59 -36.68 -34.14
C ASP A 832 -30.57 -37.83 -33.85
N THR A 833 -30.00 -39.00 -33.54
CA THR A 833 -30.76 -40.23 -33.26
C THR A 833 -30.33 -40.83 -31.94
N TYR A 834 -31.23 -40.77 -30.95
CA TYR A 834 -31.06 -41.38 -29.64
C TYR A 834 -31.70 -42.77 -29.63
N VAL A 835 -30.90 -43.80 -29.36
CA VAL A 835 -31.33 -45.20 -29.42
C VAL A 835 -31.63 -45.71 -28.03
N ILE A 836 -32.88 -46.12 -27.80
CA ILE A 836 -33.36 -46.50 -26.47
C ILE A 836 -33.73 -47.98 -26.44
N SER A 837 -33.13 -48.70 -25.49
CA SER A 837 -33.36 -50.12 -25.25
C SER A 837 -34.23 -50.37 -24.01
N ALA A 838 -34.68 -51.61 -23.81
CA ALA A 838 -35.49 -52.00 -22.65
C ALA A 838 -34.68 -52.86 -21.68
N ASP A 839 -33.67 -52.25 -21.06
CA ASP A 839 -32.66 -52.84 -20.18
C ASP A 839 -32.80 -52.45 -18.70
N GLY A 840 -33.56 -51.39 -18.41
CA GLY A 840 -33.78 -50.86 -17.06
C GLY A 840 -33.10 -49.52 -16.79
N SER A 841 -32.55 -48.86 -17.83
CA SER A 841 -31.91 -47.55 -17.73
C SER A 841 -32.86 -46.40 -17.40
N HIS A 842 -32.30 -45.31 -16.86
CA HIS A 842 -32.99 -44.04 -16.63
C HIS A 842 -32.26 -42.88 -17.31
N ASP A 843 -32.20 -42.93 -18.64
CA ASP A 843 -31.40 -42.01 -19.45
C ASP A 843 -31.96 -40.59 -19.45
N VAL A 844 -31.07 -39.61 -19.57
CA VAL A 844 -31.38 -38.20 -19.72
C VAL A 844 -30.90 -37.73 -21.09
N ILE A 845 -31.82 -37.21 -21.89
CA ILE A 845 -31.50 -36.55 -23.15
C ILE A 845 -31.49 -35.05 -22.92
N ASN A 846 -30.34 -34.45 -23.22
CA ASN A 846 -30.10 -33.03 -23.11
C ASN A 846 -29.66 -32.48 -24.47
N ASP A 847 -30.65 -32.29 -25.33
CA ASP A 847 -30.42 -31.74 -26.66
C ASP A 847 -30.47 -30.20 -26.61
N TYR A 848 -29.41 -29.52 -27.06
CA TYR A 848 -29.31 -28.06 -27.03
C TYR A 848 -29.20 -27.48 -28.45
N ASP A 849 -30.09 -27.88 -29.37
CA ASP A 849 -30.16 -27.22 -30.67
C ASP A 849 -30.99 -25.91 -30.67
N ASN A 850 -30.51 -24.93 -31.43
CA ASN A 850 -31.15 -23.63 -31.63
C ASN A 850 -31.68 -23.42 -33.06
N ARG A 851 -31.68 -24.45 -33.93
CA ARG A 851 -32.05 -24.33 -35.34
C ARG A 851 -33.28 -25.17 -35.69
N ASN A 852 -34.40 -24.48 -35.91
CA ASN A 852 -35.71 -25.04 -36.26
C ASN A 852 -35.82 -25.85 -37.60
N SER A 853 -34.73 -26.35 -38.21
CA SER A 853 -34.77 -27.17 -39.44
C SER A 853 -34.29 -28.60 -39.29
N ASP A 854 -33.66 -28.91 -38.17
CA ASP A 854 -33.00 -30.19 -37.95
C ASP A 854 -34.03 -31.16 -37.33
N ILE A 855 -33.82 -32.48 -37.49
CA ILE A 855 -34.82 -33.51 -37.13
C ILE A 855 -34.21 -34.50 -36.14
N ASP A 856 -34.47 -34.27 -34.86
CA ASP A 856 -34.00 -35.12 -33.78
C ASP A 856 -35.03 -36.20 -33.47
N ARG A 857 -34.56 -37.43 -33.23
CA ARG A 857 -35.47 -38.57 -33.04
C ARG A 857 -35.01 -39.49 -31.93
N ILE A 858 -36.00 -40.04 -31.23
CA ILE A 858 -35.81 -41.22 -30.39
C ILE A 858 -36.17 -42.44 -31.22
N LEU A 859 -35.23 -43.38 -31.34
CA LEU A 859 -35.43 -44.67 -31.98
C LEU A 859 -35.49 -45.76 -30.90
N PHE A 860 -36.66 -46.36 -30.71
CA PHE A 860 -36.80 -47.49 -29.80
C PHE A 860 -36.30 -48.80 -30.44
N ASP A 861 -35.48 -49.53 -29.70
CA ASP A 861 -34.91 -50.81 -30.15
C ASP A 861 -35.96 -51.95 -30.20
N THR A 862 -35.56 -53.09 -30.77
CA THR A 862 -36.43 -54.25 -31.04
C THR A 862 -37.23 -54.68 -29.80
N GLY A 863 -38.56 -54.77 -29.96
CA GLY A 863 -39.47 -55.28 -28.93
C GLY A 863 -40.24 -54.21 -28.17
N ILE A 864 -39.85 -52.94 -28.27
CA ILE A 864 -40.64 -51.81 -27.77
C ILE A 864 -41.71 -51.46 -28.80
N THR A 865 -42.97 -51.45 -28.37
CA THR A 865 -44.11 -51.03 -29.18
C THR A 865 -44.80 -49.83 -28.56
N PRO A 866 -45.64 -49.08 -29.28
CA PRO A 866 -46.38 -47.95 -28.69
C PRO A 866 -47.21 -48.33 -27.45
N SER A 867 -47.62 -49.60 -27.31
CA SER A 867 -48.36 -50.08 -26.12
C SER A 867 -47.50 -50.27 -24.86
N ASN A 868 -46.18 -50.25 -25.00
CA ASN A 868 -45.24 -50.37 -23.89
C ASN A 868 -44.83 -49.02 -23.31
N VAL A 869 -45.16 -47.92 -23.99
CA VAL A 869 -44.67 -46.58 -23.70
C VAL A 869 -45.77 -45.75 -23.08
N ASN A 870 -45.49 -45.10 -21.96
CA ASN A 870 -46.35 -44.11 -21.33
C ASN A 870 -45.59 -42.80 -21.22
N TYR A 871 -46.30 -41.69 -21.40
CA TYR A 871 -45.72 -40.35 -21.35
C TYR A 871 -46.25 -39.63 -20.14
N ARG A 872 -45.37 -38.99 -19.38
CA ARG A 872 -45.76 -38.14 -18.27
C ARG A 872 -44.93 -36.88 -18.24
N ARG A 873 -45.58 -35.81 -17.79
CA ARG A 873 -44.95 -34.53 -17.51
C ARG A 873 -44.46 -34.47 -16.05
N THR A 874 -43.25 -33.95 -15.84
CA THR A 874 -42.79 -33.47 -14.52
C THR A 874 -42.93 -31.94 -14.46
N THR A 875 -42.14 -31.23 -13.64
CA THR A 875 -42.28 -29.75 -13.57
C THR A 875 -41.98 -29.11 -14.92
N THR A 876 -40.87 -29.51 -15.55
CA THR A 876 -40.37 -28.95 -16.81
C THR A 876 -40.07 -30.01 -17.87
N ASP A 877 -39.99 -31.27 -17.48
CA ASP A 877 -39.39 -32.33 -18.29
C ASP A 877 -40.45 -33.27 -18.82
N LEU A 878 -40.18 -33.86 -19.98
CA LEU A 878 -40.96 -34.94 -20.54
C LEU A 878 -40.29 -36.26 -20.16
N VAL A 879 -41.02 -37.13 -19.46
CA VAL A 879 -40.55 -38.47 -19.14
C VAL A 879 -41.33 -39.50 -19.91
N ILE A 880 -40.59 -40.37 -20.59
CA ILE A 880 -41.09 -41.49 -21.36
C ILE A 880 -40.80 -42.75 -20.55
N ASP A 881 -41.82 -43.32 -19.92
CA ASP A 881 -41.70 -44.59 -19.17
C ASP A 881 -42.00 -45.78 -20.09
N ILE A 882 -41.12 -46.76 -20.13
CA ILE A 882 -41.23 -47.96 -20.96
C ILE A 882 -41.32 -49.17 -20.03
N THR A 883 -42.35 -50.00 -20.21
CA THR A 883 -42.50 -51.23 -19.41
C THR A 883 -42.67 -52.46 -20.30
N ILE A 884 -41.72 -53.40 -20.18
CA ILE A 884 -41.72 -54.68 -20.90
C ILE A 884 -41.38 -55.80 -19.92
N ASP A 885 -42.25 -56.82 -19.82
CA ASP A 885 -42.05 -58.00 -18.97
C ASP A 885 -41.67 -57.72 -17.49
N GLY A 886 -42.00 -56.53 -16.98
CA GLY A 886 -41.71 -56.08 -15.61
C GLY A 886 -40.40 -55.31 -15.45
N ILE A 887 -39.62 -55.12 -16.52
CA ILE A 887 -38.50 -54.17 -16.60
C ILE A 887 -39.09 -52.78 -16.84
N GLN A 888 -38.62 -51.79 -16.07
CA GLN A 888 -38.98 -50.39 -16.21
C GLN A 888 -37.73 -49.64 -16.68
N THR A 889 -37.81 -49.04 -17.85
CA THR A 889 -36.83 -48.09 -18.40
C THR A 889 -37.51 -46.73 -18.45
N SER A 890 -36.78 -45.64 -18.24
CA SER A 890 -37.30 -44.30 -18.50
C SER A 890 -36.32 -43.46 -19.28
N VAL A 891 -36.83 -42.58 -20.13
CA VAL A 891 -36.03 -41.53 -20.78
C VAL A 891 -36.60 -40.19 -20.40
N THR A 892 -35.76 -39.33 -19.82
CA THR A 892 -36.11 -37.96 -19.45
C THR A 892 -35.55 -37.02 -20.49
N ILE A 893 -36.42 -36.30 -21.19
CA ILE A 893 -36.04 -35.18 -22.05
C ILE A 893 -36.07 -33.93 -21.15
N ASP A 894 -34.87 -33.45 -20.80
CA ASP A 894 -34.71 -32.30 -19.92
C ASP A 894 -35.37 -31.06 -20.52
N ASN A 895 -36.13 -30.31 -19.70
CA ASN A 895 -36.86 -29.11 -20.15
C ASN A 895 -37.84 -29.30 -21.33
N GLY A 896 -38.27 -30.53 -21.61
CA GLY A 896 -39.14 -30.86 -22.74
C GLY A 896 -40.46 -30.06 -22.85
N PHE A 897 -41.00 -29.53 -21.73
CA PHE A 897 -42.23 -28.72 -21.72
C PHE A 897 -42.03 -27.21 -21.69
N THR A 898 -40.82 -26.73 -21.39
CA THR A 898 -40.52 -25.30 -21.29
C THR A 898 -39.77 -24.79 -22.52
N ASN A 899 -38.98 -25.65 -23.15
CA ASN A 899 -38.27 -25.31 -24.37
C ASN A 899 -39.17 -25.59 -25.59
N SER A 900 -39.91 -24.57 -26.03
CA SER A 900 -40.83 -24.62 -27.20
C SER A 900 -40.14 -24.78 -28.57
N ARG A 901 -38.91 -25.29 -28.60
CA ARG A 901 -38.15 -25.59 -29.82
C ARG A 901 -37.77 -27.05 -29.76
N ASN A 902 -38.35 -27.81 -30.68
CA ASN A 902 -38.16 -29.22 -31.02
C ASN A 902 -36.77 -29.78 -30.61
N LEU A 903 -36.62 -30.24 -29.35
CA LEU A 903 -35.42 -30.98 -28.92
C LEU A 903 -35.44 -32.43 -29.42
N ILE A 904 -36.65 -32.96 -29.64
CA ILE A 904 -36.93 -34.25 -30.27
C ILE A 904 -38.19 -34.03 -31.11
N ASP A 905 -38.16 -34.34 -32.40
CA ASP A 905 -39.31 -34.18 -33.30
C ASP A 905 -40.21 -35.41 -33.32
N SER A 906 -39.64 -36.60 -33.17
CA SER A 906 -40.39 -37.84 -33.30
C SER A 906 -39.83 -39.03 -32.53
N LEU A 907 -40.75 -39.94 -32.20
CA LEU A 907 -40.49 -41.23 -31.60
C LEU A 907 -40.75 -42.28 -32.67
N GLU A 908 -39.71 -42.99 -33.08
CA GLU A 908 -39.74 -44.03 -34.10
C GLU A 908 -39.65 -45.43 -33.48
N PHE A 909 -40.47 -46.34 -33.98
CA PHE A 909 -40.50 -47.74 -33.56
C PHE A 909 -40.05 -48.66 -34.70
N GLU A 910 -39.57 -49.85 -34.36
CA GLU A 910 -39.06 -50.84 -35.33
C GLU A 910 -40.06 -51.20 -36.44
N ASP A 911 -41.36 -51.21 -36.15
CA ASP A 911 -42.42 -51.53 -37.13
C ASP A 911 -42.69 -50.41 -38.15
N GLY A 912 -41.97 -49.29 -38.03
CA GLY A 912 -42.11 -48.08 -38.84
C GLY A 912 -43.20 -47.13 -38.34
N THR A 913 -43.78 -47.38 -37.16
CA THR A 913 -44.66 -46.41 -36.49
C THR A 913 -43.83 -45.21 -36.08
N VAL A 914 -44.35 -44.01 -36.36
CA VAL A 914 -43.75 -42.73 -35.96
C VAL A 914 -44.80 -41.93 -35.22
N ILE A 915 -44.48 -41.50 -34.01
CA ILE A 915 -45.31 -40.60 -33.20
C ILE A 915 -44.59 -39.25 -33.14
N SER A 916 -45.24 -38.19 -33.59
CA SER A 916 -44.67 -36.83 -33.50
C SER A 916 -44.64 -36.34 -32.05
N ILE A 917 -43.65 -35.52 -31.70
CA ILE A 917 -43.54 -34.97 -30.35
C ILE A 917 -44.80 -34.19 -29.93
N ASP A 918 -45.45 -33.45 -30.83
CA ASP A 918 -46.71 -32.74 -30.55
C ASP A 918 -47.81 -33.67 -30.00
N GLU A 919 -47.88 -34.89 -30.53
CA GLU A 919 -48.82 -35.91 -30.08
C GLU A 919 -48.42 -36.46 -28.70
N VAL A 920 -47.12 -36.68 -28.47
CA VAL A 920 -46.57 -37.08 -27.18
C VAL A 920 -46.84 -36.04 -26.11
N MET A 921 -46.60 -34.76 -26.39
CA MET A 921 -46.83 -33.64 -25.47
C MET A 921 -48.30 -33.52 -25.10
N THR A 922 -49.20 -33.71 -26.06
CA THR A 922 -50.65 -33.74 -25.80
C THR A 922 -51.04 -34.92 -24.91
N GLN A 923 -50.45 -36.10 -25.11
CA GLN A 923 -50.74 -37.27 -24.28
C GLN A 923 -50.16 -37.12 -22.86
N ALA A 924 -48.94 -36.59 -22.75
CA ALA A 924 -48.21 -36.39 -21.50
C ALA A 924 -48.78 -35.26 -20.62
N ALA A 925 -49.51 -34.30 -21.22
CA ALA A 925 -50.22 -33.24 -20.51
C ALA A 925 -51.51 -33.74 -19.83
N ASN A 926 -52.03 -34.91 -20.20
CA ASN A 926 -53.25 -35.45 -19.59
C ASN A 926 -52.89 -36.33 -18.39
N TRP A 927 -53.55 -36.12 -17.26
CA TRP A 927 -53.42 -36.98 -16.08
C TRP A 927 -54.68 -37.83 -15.89
N THR A 928 -54.51 -39.12 -15.66
CA THR A 928 -55.60 -40.05 -15.33
C THR A 928 -55.24 -40.81 -14.06
N GLY A 929 -56.09 -40.70 -13.04
CA GLY A 929 -56.01 -41.38 -11.76
C GLY A 929 -56.40 -42.86 -11.82
N THR A 930 -56.46 -43.51 -10.66
CA THR A 930 -56.82 -44.93 -10.53
C THR A 930 -58.18 -45.10 -9.86
N ASP A 931 -58.44 -46.24 -9.20
CA ASP A 931 -59.66 -46.44 -8.39
C ASP A 931 -59.40 -46.11 -6.89
N GLU A 932 -58.24 -45.53 -6.57
CA GLU A 932 -57.79 -45.17 -5.23
C GLU A 932 -57.87 -43.65 -4.99
N ALA A 933 -57.97 -43.21 -3.73
CA ALA A 933 -58.05 -41.77 -3.43
C ALA A 933 -56.71 -41.05 -3.65
N GLU A 934 -56.67 -40.11 -4.58
CA GLU A 934 -55.47 -39.45 -5.08
C GLU A 934 -55.53 -37.93 -4.99
N THR A 935 -54.41 -37.27 -5.29
CA THR A 935 -54.33 -35.81 -5.37
C THR A 935 -53.48 -35.44 -6.56
N ALA A 936 -54.05 -34.72 -7.51
CA ALA A 936 -53.39 -34.27 -8.72
C ALA A 936 -53.55 -32.75 -8.88
N ASN A 937 -52.52 -32.14 -9.45
CA ASN A 937 -52.56 -30.74 -9.85
C ASN A 937 -52.17 -30.68 -11.32
N GLY A 938 -52.87 -29.86 -12.10
CA GLY A 938 -52.44 -29.42 -13.41
C GLY A 938 -51.27 -28.44 -13.30
N TYR A 939 -51.02 -27.75 -14.39
CA TYR A 939 -49.90 -26.90 -14.71
C TYR A 939 -50.41 -25.51 -15.13
N GLU A 940 -49.59 -24.68 -15.78
CA GLU A 940 -49.98 -23.32 -16.17
C GLU A 940 -50.66 -23.22 -17.56
N GLY A 941 -51.11 -24.34 -18.16
CA GLY A 941 -51.80 -24.36 -19.45
C GLY A 941 -53.09 -25.19 -19.41
N ASP A 942 -53.80 -25.29 -20.53
CA ASP A 942 -55.07 -26.03 -20.60
C ASP A 942 -54.86 -27.55 -20.34
N ASP A 943 -55.20 -28.02 -19.16
CA ASP A 943 -54.93 -29.39 -18.71
C ASP A 943 -56.19 -30.27 -18.74
N MET A 944 -55.98 -31.58 -18.92
CA MET A 944 -57.05 -32.58 -18.75
C MET A 944 -56.71 -33.52 -17.59
N LEU A 945 -57.52 -33.48 -16.53
CA LEU A 945 -57.35 -34.30 -15.34
C LEU A 945 -58.59 -35.20 -15.15
N ASP A 946 -58.41 -36.50 -14.97
CA ASP A 946 -59.50 -37.44 -14.69
C ASP A 946 -59.17 -38.29 -13.45
N GLY A 947 -59.92 -38.15 -12.36
CA GLY A 947 -59.73 -38.89 -11.11
C GLY A 947 -60.10 -40.37 -11.19
N ALA A 948 -60.87 -40.77 -12.22
CA ALA A 948 -61.38 -42.12 -12.40
C ALA A 948 -62.25 -42.63 -11.23
N GLY A 949 -61.70 -43.21 -10.18
CA GLY A 949 -62.45 -43.66 -9.00
C GLY A 949 -61.65 -43.46 -7.72
N GLY A 950 -62.32 -43.26 -6.59
CA GLY A 950 -61.62 -42.86 -5.38
C GLY A 950 -62.31 -41.65 -4.75
N ASN A 951 -61.65 -41.01 -3.80
CA ASN A 951 -62.13 -39.73 -3.27
C ASN A 951 -61.02 -38.71 -3.50
N ASP A 952 -61.03 -38.10 -4.67
CA ASP A 952 -59.87 -37.45 -5.24
C ASP A 952 -59.80 -35.96 -4.91
N ARG A 953 -58.61 -35.38 -5.06
CA ARG A 953 -58.39 -33.93 -5.02
C ARG A 953 -57.69 -33.47 -6.28
N LEU A 954 -58.42 -32.83 -7.16
CA LEU A 954 -57.95 -32.39 -8.47
C LEU A 954 -57.94 -30.86 -8.52
N TYR A 955 -56.84 -30.28 -8.98
CA TYR A 955 -56.63 -28.84 -9.09
C TYR A 955 -56.19 -28.51 -10.52
N GLY A 956 -56.94 -27.73 -11.30
CA GLY A 956 -56.61 -27.36 -12.68
C GLY A 956 -55.39 -26.44 -12.75
N ARG A 957 -55.38 -25.40 -11.91
CA ARG A 957 -54.41 -24.31 -11.85
C ARG A 957 -54.70 -23.23 -12.89
N ALA A 958 -53.79 -22.93 -13.82
CA ALA A 958 -53.99 -21.83 -14.75
C ALA A 958 -54.14 -22.40 -16.16
N GLY A 959 -55.14 -21.97 -16.92
CA GLY A 959 -55.47 -22.59 -18.21
C GLY A 959 -56.97 -22.83 -18.32
N ASP A 960 -57.49 -23.03 -19.53
CA ASP A 960 -58.89 -23.44 -19.70
C ASP A 960 -58.97 -24.98 -19.50
N ASP A 961 -59.13 -25.41 -18.25
CA ASP A 961 -58.93 -26.81 -17.86
C ASP A 961 -60.17 -27.70 -18.05
N THR A 962 -59.96 -29.00 -18.23
CA THR A 962 -61.03 -30.02 -18.19
C THR A 962 -60.74 -31.04 -17.09
N VAL A 963 -61.49 -30.96 -15.98
CA VAL A 963 -61.24 -31.80 -14.80
C VAL A 963 -62.48 -32.65 -14.45
N SER A 964 -62.28 -33.95 -14.27
CA SER A 964 -63.33 -34.93 -13.91
C SER A 964 -62.96 -35.63 -12.60
N GLY A 965 -63.84 -35.59 -11.60
CA GLY A 965 -63.68 -36.31 -10.32
C GLY A 965 -63.79 -37.81 -10.50
N GLY A 966 -64.85 -38.27 -11.17
CA GLY A 966 -65.07 -39.69 -11.45
C GLY A 966 -66.02 -40.33 -10.44
N VAL A 967 -65.67 -41.50 -9.91
CA VAL A 967 -66.52 -42.23 -8.96
C VAL A 967 -66.00 -42.07 -7.53
N GLY A 968 -66.76 -41.36 -6.70
CA GLY A 968 -66.62 -41.27 -5.25
C GLY A 968 -66.87 -39.85 -4.75
N ASP A 969 -66.41 -39.51 -3.55
CA ASP A 969 -66.65 -38.17 -2.95
C ASP A 969 -65.46 -37.26 -3.26
N ASP A 970 -65.51 -36.54 -4.39
CA ASP A 970 -64.35 -35.85 -4.95
C ASP A 970 -64.28 -34.36 -4.60
N TYR A 971 -63.07 -33.79 -4.70
CA TYR A 971 -62.80 -32.36 -4.62
C TYR A 971 -62.13 -31.91 -5.92
N VAL A 972 -62.80 -31.06 -6.68
CA VAL A 972 -62.31 -30.55 -7.97
C VAL A 972 -62.26 -29.03 -7.91
N TYR A 973 -61.13 -28.44 -8.27
CA TYR A 973 -60.95 -26.98 -8.32
C TYR A 973 -60.29 -26.56 -9.64
N GLY A 974 -60.96 -25.79 -10.49
CA GLY A 974 -60.40 -25.28 -11.75
C GLY A 974 -59.28 -24.25 -11.53
N GLU A 975 -59.49 -23.31 -10.60
CA GLU A 975 -58.60 -22.19 -10.27
C GLU A 975 -58.66 -20.99 -11.23
N ALA A 976 -57.90 -20.92 -12.32
CA ALA A 976 -57.82 -19.72 -13.17
C ALA A 976 -57.90 -20.05 -14.66
N GLY A 977 -58.99 -19.67 -15.31
CA GLY A 977 -59.25 -19.95 -16.71
C GLY A 977 -60.73 -20.26 -16.91
N ASN A 978 -61.15 -20.62 -18.13
CA ASN A 978 -62.53 -21.01 -18.39
C ASN A 978 -62.67 -22.52 -18.27
N ASP A 979 -62.93 -22.99 -17.05
CA ASP A 979 -62.75 -24.40 -16.72
C ASP A 979 -64.03 -25.22 -16.96
N THR A 980 -63.86 -26.49 -17.35
CA THR A 980 -64.93 -27.48 -17.45
C THR A 980 -64.72 -28.55 -16.38
N LEU A 981 -65.55 -28.52 -15.34
CA LEU A 981 -65.40 -29.38 -14.17
C LEU A 981 -66.58 -30.34 -14.03
N THR A 982 -66.31 -31.62 -13.83
CA THR A 982 -67.33 -32.66 -13.62
C THR A 982 -67.06 -33.42 -12.33
N GLY A 983 -68.08 -33.61 -11.48
CA GLY A 983 -67.98 -34.36 -10.22
C GLY A 983 -68.00 -35.85 -10.50
N GLY A 984 -69.14 -36.33 -11.01
CA GLY A 984 -69.33 -37.74 -11.37
C GLY A 984 -70.31 -38.41 -10.41
N ASP A 985 -70.01 -39.64 -9.97
CA ASP A 985 -70.88 -40.39 -9.06
C ASP A 985 -70.40 -40.21 -7.60
N GLY A 986 -71.15 -39.51 -6.75
CA GLY A 986 -70.86 -39.45 -5.31
C GLY A 986 -71.26 -38.15 -4.65
N ARG A 987 -70.53 -37.69 -3.63
CA ARG A 987 -70.75 -36.38 -3.00
C ARG A 987 -69.58 -35.47 -3.27
N ASP A 988 -69.69 -34.69 -4.34
CA ASP A 988 -68.55 -33.95 -4.85
C ASP A 988 -68.53 -32.50 -4.39
N ARG A 989 -67.35 -31.89 -4.45
CA ARG A 989 -67.15 -30.46 -4.26
C ARG A 989 -66.39 -29.88 -5.44
N LEU A 990 -67.08 -29.10 -6.25
CA LEU A 990 -66.53 -28.45 -7.43
C LEU A 990 -66.42 -26.95 -7.17
N TYR A 991 -65.24 -26.40 -7.43
CA TYR A 991 -64.93 -24.98 -7.37
C TYR A 991 -64.43 -24.55 -8.75
N GLY A 992 -65.09 -23.58 -9.40
CA GLY A 992 -64.66 -23.06 -10.70
C GLY A 992 -63.38 -22.27 -10.52
N GLY A 993 -63.49 -21.08 -9.95
CA GLY A 993 -62.35 -20.23 -9.66
C GLY A 993 -62.54 -18.88 -10.33
N ALA A 994 -61.56 -18.43 -11.10
CA ALA A 994 -61.60 -17.19 -11.84
C ALA A 994 -61.73 -17.47 -13.34
N GLY A 995 -62.82 -17.04 -13.96
CA GLY A 995 -63.04 -17.20 -15.40
C GLY A 995 -64.50 -17.47 -15.74
N THR A 996 -64.77 -18.09 -16.87
CA THR A 996 -66.15 -18.45 -17.26
C THR A 996 -66.29 -19.97 -17.19
N ASP A 997 -66.70 -20.46 -16.02
CA ASP A 997 -66.58 -21.88 -15.71
C ASP A 997 -67.88 -22.66 -15.99
N SER A 998 -67.73 -23.95 -16.30
CA SER A 998 -68.81 -24.90 -16.49
C SER A 998 -68.68 -26.08 -15.52
N LEU A 999 -69.48 -26.07 -14.45
CA LEU A 999 -69.46 -27.09 -13.39
C LEU A 999 -70.68 -28.02 -13.49
N SER A 1000 -70.46 -29.33 -13.48
CA SER A 1000 -71.51 -30.36 -13.46
C SER A 1000 -71.30 -31.36 -12.32
N GLY A 1001 -72.22 -31.41 -11.36
CA GLY A 1001 -72.14 -32.36 -10.24
C GLY A 1001 -72.55 -33.80 -10.59
N GLU A 1002 -73.30 -33.99 -11.68
CA GLU A 1002 -73.79 -35.31 -12.11
C GLU A 1002 -74.65 -36.09 -11.08
N ALA A 1003 -74.14 -37.15 -10.46
CA ALA A 1003 -74.95 -38.07 -9.68
C ALA A 1003 -74.58 -38.06 -8.20
N GLY A 1004 -75.41 -37.38 -7.41
CA GLY A 1004 -75.32 -37.39 -5.97
C GLY A 1004 -75.45 -35.98 -5.40
N ASN A 1005 -75.08 -35.79 -4.14
CA ASN A 1005 -75.47 -34.59 -3.40
C ASN A 1005 -74.34 -33.55 -3.38
N ASP A 1006 -74.13 -32.88 -4.50
CA ASP A 1006 -72.88 -32.14 -4.76
C ASP A 1006 -72.91 -30.70 -4.24
N TYR A 1007 -71.72 -30.15 -4.05
CA TYR A 1007 -71.48 -28.75 -3.76
C TYR A 1007 -70.75 -28.10 -4.93
N LEU A 1008 -71.40 -27.16 -5.63
CA LEU A 1008 -70.82 -26.43 -6.75
C LEU A 1008 -70.68 -24.95 -6.39
N TYR A 1009 -69.51 -24.39 -6.63
CA TYR A 1009 -69.22 -22.97 -6.44
C TYR A 1009 -68.44 -22.42 -7.65
N GLY A 1010 -69.08 -21.58 -8.47
CA GLY A 1010 -68.47 -21.04 -9.69
C GLY A 1010 -67.28 -20.12 -9.42
N GLY A 1011 -67.39 -19.21 -8.46
CA GLY A 1011 -66.32 -18.26 -8.15
C GLY A 1011 -66.53 -16.91 -8.84
N ASP A 1012 -65.46 -16.36 -9.39
CA ASP A 1012 -65.39 -15.08 -10.09
C ASP A 1012 -65.63 -15.25 -11.59
N GLY A 1013 -66.73 -14.67 -12.10
CA GLY A 1013 -67.00 -14.59 -13.54
C GLY A 1013 -68.42 -15.02 -13.91
N ASN A 1014 -68.61 -15.58 -15.12
CA ASN A 1014 -69.94 -15.88 -15.66
C ASN A 1014 -70.19 -17.40 -15.74
N ASP A 1015 -70.40 -18.02 -14.59
CA ASP A 1015 -70.36 -19.48 -14.50
C ASP A 1015 -71.70 -20.16 -14.80
N THR A 1016 -71.60 -21.40 -15.31
CA THR A 1016 -72.72 -22.30 -15.53
C THR A 1016 -72.63 -23.49 -14.59
N LEU A 1017 -73.53 -23.56 -13.61
CA LEU A 1017 -73.56 -24.66 -12.62
C LEU A 1017 -74.76 -25.57 -12.85
N ARG A 1018 -74.51 -26.88 -12.94
CA ARG A 1018 -75.53 -27.92 -13.07
C ARG A 1018 -75.37 -28.98 -11.98
N GLY A 1019 -76.16 -28.87 -10.92
CA GLY A 1019 -76.12 -29.80 -9.76
C GLY A 1019 -76.69 -31.20 -10.00
N GLY A 1020 -76.84 -31.65 -11.26
CA GLY A 1020 -77.10 -33.08 -11.50
C GLY A 1020 -78.46 -33.64 -11.04
N THR A 1021 -78.44 -34.89 -10.55
CA THR A 1021 -79.61 -35.71 -10.21
C THR A 1021 -79.88 -35.90 -8.71
N GLY A 1022 -78.99 -35.42 -7.83
CA GLY A 1022 -79.19 -35.47 -6.38
C GLY A 1022 -80.02 -34.31 -5.81
N THR A 1023 -80.09 -34.25 -4.48
CA THR A 1023 -81.03 -33.40 -3.73
C THR A 1023 -80.39 -32.34 -2.87
#